data_AF-A0A8T5JAL1-F1
#
_entry.id   AF-A0A8T5JAL1-F1
#
_cell.length_a   1.000
_cell.length_b   1.000
_cell.length_c   1.000
_cell.angle_alpha   90.00
_cell.angle_beta   90.00
_cell.angle_gamma   90.00
#
_symmetry.space_group_name_H-M   'P 1'
#
loop_
_entity.id
_entity.type
_entity.pdbx_description
1 polymer ?
#
loop_
_entity_poly.entity_id
_entity_poly.type
_entity_poly.pdbx_seq_one_letter_code
_entity_poly.pdbx_strand_id
1 'polypeptide(L)'
;MKQKRILVIAFLFSVLAISLSSAAISINEPDPVYNLGDEIYIRIDGIIGTTIGNLNVNLACKNNTINLARFPATSFDLETESSLEIKKQLIRADLEVENLTSVVGNCQIGVSLGPEYISTGSFVVSKEVNVIATLNQTAFDPRDPITVSIQATKFNGDNLAGFIEGSGATFFSEEVSNGNLVHTFYMPETIESGPYSLTVYTYDFVDGEILNSGTTEVAFEINQIPSSILLSLSDSVAIPGESFDIGTEIVDQSGKIMEGLTSITIVSPSDTEEDILLSVPANSFKTIEFLPNSTAGAWMVIANFHDIEEVREFEVAANMKATYDFEDSVLIVKNVGNVVFNKTISVTIGEELFDIEIQLGLGETRKFALKGENPGEYNVLVDDGEQTVERQLSLVTGNAVGISDLEDVGFFKNYSIIWVFLIVILGSIVIVLFVRSKKTKNLGKKSNLMKDVGGKGDGVASKSGKKIMETMTRAKKGVASHLSPGVKSGIDNSLNFTKKSPEVAGLEGGKNVEDKTLVDMTKKHAVVAESSLVLKGEKHISSVISLSIKNYGDLKEHAKGELQKIIYGLESTKGLVDWRGEFVFVLYSPIVTRTYKNEILAVKSAVSLLGKLREYNKKYKEKIDFSIGVHSGELIASKTNNKLKYTSVGNTISFAKRISDSAREKVLVSDEIRKKLLREVTVGNGGSIGEKNLFEVLKIKDRSADQAKLKELLKRSGN
;
A
#
# COMPACT_ATOMS: atom_id res chain seq x y z
N MET A 1 100.76 -18.10 -50.61
CA MET A 1 100.62 -17.39 -49.31
C MET A 1 99.18 -16.98 -48.95
N LYS A 2 98.29 -16.64 -49.90
CA LYS A 2 96.90 -16.24 -49.59
C LYS A 2 96.02 -17.35 -48.98
N GLN A 3 96.09 -18.59 -49.46
CA GLN A 3 95.27 -19.70 -48.92
C GLN A 3 95.59 -20.06 -47.47
N LYS A 4 96.87 -20.06 -47.06
CA LYS A 4 97.25 -20.33 -45.66
C LYS A 4 96.76 -19.25 -44.69
N ARG A 5 96.64 -17.99 -45.14
CA ARG A 5 96.12 -16.88 -44.31
C ARG A 5 94.59 -16.96 -44.14
N ILE A 6 93.86 -17.39 -45.17
CA ILE A 6 92.40 -17.59 -45.09
C ILE A 6 92.06 -18.74 -44.13
N LEU A 7 92.84 -19.82 -44.16
CA LEU A 7 92.59 -20.98 -43.30
C LEU A 7 92.88 -20.69 -41.81
N VAL A 8 93.89 -19.86 -41.53
CA VAL A 8 94.18 -19.38 -40.17
C VAL A 8 93.11 -18.40 -39.67
N ILE A 9 92.60 -17.51 -40.53
CA ILE A 9 91.52 -16.58 -40.16
C ILE A 9 90.20 -17.34 -39.92
N ALA A 10 89.88 -18.34 -40.74
CA ALA A 10 88.69 -19.19 -40.55
C ALA A 10 88.79 -20.05 -39.28
N PHE A 11 89.97 -20.57 -38.96
CA PHE A 11 90.20 -21.29 -37.70
C PHE A 11 90.10 -20.35 -36.49
N LEU A 12 90.62 -19.12 -36.58
CA LEU A 12 90.48 -18.12 -35.51
C LEU A 12 89.01 -17.71 -35.30
N PHE A 13 88.23 -17.57 -36.37
CA PHE A 13 86.79 -17.29 -36.29
C PHE A 13 86.00 -18.48 -35.71
N SER A 14 86.42 -19.71 -35.98
CA SER A 14 85.83 -20.92 -35.38
C SER A 14 86.14 -21.07 -33.89
N VAL A 15 87.31 -20.60 -33.43
CA VAL A 15 87.68 -20.60 -32.00
C VAL A 15 86.98 -19.46 -31.25
N LEU A 16 86.72 -18.32 -31.90
CA LEU A 16 85.92 -17.22 -31.37
C LEU A 16 84.41 -17.51 -31.34
N ALA A 17 83.94 -18.55 -32.04
CA ALA A 17 82.55 -19.02 -32.01
C ALA A 17 82.27 -20.07 -30.93
N ILE A 18 83.26 -20.45 -30.12
CA ILE A 18 83.04 -21.27 -28.94
C ILE A 18 82.38 -20.35 -27.91
N SER A 19 81.05 -20.39 -27.84
CA SER A 19 80.27 -19.81 -26.76
C SER A 19 80.78 -20.41 -25.45
N LEU A 20 81.58 -19.64 -24.70
CA LEU A 20 81.85 -19.89 -23.29
C LEU A 20 80.51 -19.76 -22.58
N SER A 21 79.77 -20.87 -22.44
CA SER A 21 78.63 -20.92 -21.53
C SER A 21 79.22 -20.82 -20.12
N SER A 22 79.21 -19.63 -19.53
CA SER A 22 79.37 -19.57 -18.08
C SER A 22 78.12 -20.20 -17.49
N ALA A 23 78.28 -21.27 -16.73
CA ALA A 23 77.21 -21.80 -15.90
C ALA A 23 76.85 -20.71 -14.89
N ALA A 24 75.82 -19.93 -15.20
CA ALA A 24 75.27 -18.92 -14.32
C ALA A 24 74.02 -19.51 -13.67
N ILE A 25 73.86 -19.31 -12.37
CA ILE A 25 72.63 -19.67 -11.66
C ILE A 25 71.45 -19.04 -12.41
N SER A 26 70.38 -19.82 -12.64
CA SER A 26 69.17 -19.36 -13.31
C SER A 26 67.93 -19.65 -12.47
N ILE A 27 66.89 -18.84 -12.64
CA ILE A 27 65.60 -18.95 -11.96
C ILE A 27 64.48 -18.90 -13.01
N ASN A 28 63.43 -19.70 -12.85
CA ASN A 28 62.26 -19.63 -13.73
C ASN A 28 61.51 -18.29 -13.54
N GLU A 29 60.96 -17.77 -14.63
CA GLU A 29 60.08 -16.61 -14.55
C GLU A 29 58.72 -17.01 -13.94
N PRO A 30 58.19 -16.23 -12.99
CA PRO A 30 56.87 -16.47 -12.41
C PRO A 30 55.76 -15.98 -13.35
N ASP A 31 54.53 -16.46 -13.13
CA ASP A 31 53.35 -15.89 -13.79
C ASP A 31 53.23 -14.38 -13.53
N PRO A 32 52.67 -13.61 -14.49
CA PRO A 32 52.64 -12.16 -14.40
C PRO A 32 51.75 -11.64 -13.25
N VAL A 33 50.74 -12.43 -12.84
CA VAL A 33 49.75 -12.06 -11.83
C VAL A 33 49.40 -13.26 -10.96
N TYR A 34 49.37 -13.05 -9.65
CA TYR A 34 48.87 -13.99 -8.65
C TYR A 34 47.82 -13.32 -7.78
N ASN A 35 46.91 -14.11 -7.25
CA ASN A 35 46.04 -13.76 -6.14
C ASN A 35 46.55 -14.39 -4.83
N LEU A 36 46.10 -13.87 -3.69
CA LEU A 36 46.40 -14.51 -2.41
C LEU A 36 45.82 -15.93 -2.38
N GLY A 37 46.54 -16.87 -1.78
CA GLY A 37 46.18 -18.30 -1.80
C GLY A 37 46.73 -19.09 -3.00
N ASP A 38 47.22 -18.44 -4.04
CA ASP A 38 47.84 -19.12 -5.18
C ASP A 38 49.21 -19.73 -4.79
N GLU A 39 49.63 -20.78 -5.50
CA GLU A 39 50.94 -21.42 -5.32
C GLU A 39 51.96 -20.79 -6.29
N ILE A 40 53.04 -20.23 -5.74
CA ILE A 40 54.21 -19.82 -6.51
C ILE A 40 55.16 -21.00 -6.62
N TYR A 41 55.52 -21.35 -7.84
CA TYR A 41 56.53 -22.35 -8.16
C TYR A 41 57.86 -21.70 -8.54
N ILE A 42 58.91 -22.03 -7.78
CA ILE A 42 60.25 -21.49 -7.95
C ILE A 42 61.20 -22.66 -8.21
N ARG A 43 61.87 -22.62 -9.35
CA ARG A 43 62.90 -23.55 -9.78
C ARG A 43 64.19 -22.79 -10.03
N ILE A 44 65.24 -23.22 -9.35
CA ILE A 44 66.58 -22.65 -9.44
C ILE A 44 67.48 -23.74 -9.99
N ASP A 45 68.13 -23.49 -11.12
CA ASP A 45 69.06 -24.41 -11.78
C ASP A 45 70.49 -23.83 -11.77
N GLY A 46 71.51 -24.71 -11.75
CA GLY A 46 72.92 -24.30 -11.79
C GLY A 46 73.52 -23.92 -10.43
N ILE A 47 72.98 -24.43 -9.33
CA ILE A 47 73.47 -24.13 -7.97
C ILE A 47 74.76 -24.92 -7.71
N ILE A 48 75.84 -24.22 -7.35
CA ILE A 48 77.10 -24.82 -6.89
C ILE A 48 77.31 -24.43 -5.42
N GLY A 49 77.55 -25.43 -4.57
CA GLY A 49 77.71 -25.22 -3.13
C GLY A 49 78.95 -24.38 -2.78
N THR A 50 78.94 -23.81 -1.57
CA THR A 50 80.12 -23.10 -1.04
C THR A 50 80.40 -23.54 0.40
N THR A 51 81.63 -23.35 0.85
CA THR A 51 82.05 -23.76 2.22
C THR A 51 81.47 -22.87 3.32
N ILE A 52 80.92 -21.69 2.98
CA ILE A 52 80.39 -20.70 3.93
C ILE A 52 79.23 -19.93 3.29
N GLY A 53 78.11 -19.82 3.99
CA GLY A 53 76.96 -18.99 3.60
C GLY A 53 75.65 -19.77 3.51
N ASN A 54 74.60 -19.09 3.07
CA ASN A 54 73.30 -19.68 2.81
C ASN A 54 72.82 -19.25 1.41
N LEU A 55 72.13 -20.17 0.73
CA LEU A 55 71.22 -19.83 -0.35
C LEU A 55 69.97 -19.21 0.28
N ASN A 56 69.67 -17.95 -0.05
CA ASN A 56 68.43 -17.30 0.39
C ASN A 56 67.54 -17.03 -0.82
N VAL A 57 66.29 -17.47 -0.73
CA VAL A 57 65.24 -17.14 -1.69
C VAL A 57 64.31 -16.15 -1.02
N ASN A 58 64.20 -14.94 -1.57
CA ASN A 58 63.44 -13.86 -0.99
C ASN A 58 62.36 -13.37 -1.96
N LEU A 59 61.16 -13.13 -1.43
CA LEU A 59 60.09 -12.40 -2.10
C LEU A 59 60.18 -10.94 -1.71
N ALA A 60 60.52 -10.07 -2.64
CA ALA A 60 60.59 -8.63 -2.44
C ALA A 60 59.35 -7.97 -3.05
N CYS A 61 58.45 -7.43 -2.23
CA CYS A 61 57.22 -6.76 -2.63
C CYS A 61 57.21 -5.33 -2.10
N LYS A 62 57.09 -4.32 -2.99
CA LYS A 62 57.17 -2.88 -2.66
C LYS A 62 58.37 -2.52 -1.77
N ASN A 63 58.17 -2.49 -0.43
CA ASN A 63 59.18 -2.14 0.57
C ASN A 63 59.47 -3.28 1.58
N ASN A 64 58.85 -4.44 1.41
CA ASN A 64 59.01 -5.58 2.30
C ASN A 64 59.73 -6.71 1.58
N THR A 65 60.63 -7.37 2.28
CA THR A 65 61.32 -8.57 1.78
C THR A 65 61.07 -9.70 2.76
N ILE A 66 60.50 -10.79 2.26
CA ILE A 66 60.18 -11.98 3.03
C ILE A 66 61.09 -13.11 2.55
N ASN A 67 61.70 -13.82 3.50
CA ASN A 67 62.50 -14.99 3.16
C ASN A 67 61.56 -16.19 2.93
N LEU A 68 61.48 -16.65 1.69
CA LEU A 68 60.66 -17.81 1.31
C LEU A 68 61.34 -19.12 1.70
N ALA A 69 62.67 -19.19 1.54
CA ALA A 69 63.45 -20.34 1.92
C ALA A 69 64.91 -19.98 2.19
N ARG A 70 65.54 -20.79 3.05
CA ARG A 70 66.96 -20.70 3.37
C ARG A 70 67.57 -22.10 3.43
N PHE A 71 68.61 -22.33 2.65
CA PHE A 71 69.38 -23.57 2.64
C PHE A 71 70.85 -23.28 2.92
N PRO A 72 71.53 -24.05 3.79
CA PRO A 72 72.98 -23.93 3.96
C PRO A 72 73.70 -24.12 2.63
N ALA A 73 74.69 -23.28 2.30
CA ALA A 73 75.42 -23.44 1.04
C ALA A 73 76.18 -24.79 0.94
N THR A 74 76.45 -25.42 2.09
CA THR A 74 77.05 -26.74 2.21
C THR A 74 76.10 -27.90 1.90
N SER A 75 74.80 -27.65 1.69
CA SER A 75 73.84 -28.68 1.27
C SER A 75 73.90 -29.01 -0.21
N PHE A 76 74.70 -28.26 -0.98
CA PHE A 76 74.88 -28.44 -2.42
C PHE A 76 76.32 -28.89 -2.71
N ASP A 77 76.51 -29.65 -3.79
CA ASP A 77 77.82 -30.17 -4.17
C ASP A 77 78.76 -29.03 -4.64
N LEU A 78 80.05 -29.11 -4.28
CA LEU A 78 81.05 -28.08 -4.58
C LEU A 78 81.57 -28.15 -6.03
N GLU A 79 81.39 -29.29 -6.70
CA GLU A 79 81.94 -29.59 -8.02
C GLU A 79 80.86 -29.86 -9.07
N THR A 80 79.64 -30.22 -8.66
CA THR A 80 78.52 -30.49 -9.58
C THR A 80 77.32 -29.56 -9.36
N GLU A 81 76.72 -29.11 -10.48
CA GLU A 81 75.51 -28.30 -10.46
C GLU A 81 74.31 -29.07 -9.90
N SER A 82 73.53 -28.38 -9.06
CA SER A 82 72.29 -28.87 -8.47
C SER A 82 71.10 -28.01 -8.90
N SER A 83 69.91 -28.60 -8.90
CA SER A 83 68.64 -27.90 -9.09
C SER A 83 67.79 -27.97 -7.82
N LEU A 84 67.03 -26.91 -7.55
CA LEU A 84 66.15 -26.81 -6.39
C LEU A 84 64.75 -26.36 -6.82
N GLU A 85 63.74 -27.04 -6.32
CA GLU A 85 62.33 -26.70 -6.53
C GLU A 85 61.68 -26.33 -5.19
N ILE A 86 61.01 -25.18 -5.15
CA ILE A 86 60.32 -24.63 -3.99
C ILE A 86 58.91 -24.29 -4.43
N LYS A 87 57.93 -24.73 -3.62
CA LYS A 87 56.52 -24.36 -3.76
C LYS A 87 56.13 -23.57 -2.52
N LYS A 88 55.53 -22.40 -2.73
CA LYS A 88 55.02 -21.56 -1.65
C LYS A 88 53.63 -21.05 -1.98
N GLN A 89 52.68 -21.32 -1.12
CA GLN A 89 51.33 -20.80 -1.18
C GLN A 89 51.29 -19.41 -0.56
N LEU A 90 50.59 -18.47 -1.21
CA LEU A 90 50.45 -17.08 -0.77
C LEU A 90 49.45 -16.93 0.39
N ILE A 91 49.69 -17.64 1.49
CA ILE A 91 48.90 -17.63 2.72
C ILE A 91 49.78 -17.35 3.93
N ARG A 92 49.17 -16.89 5.02
CA ARG A 92 49.89 -16.46 6.22
C ARG A 92 50.76 -17.58 6.80
N ALA A 93 50.21 -18.79 6.87
CA ALA A 93 50.87 -19.94 7.48
C ALA A 93 52.13 -20.38 6.73
N ASP A 94 52.13 -20.34 5.39
CA ASP A 94 53.27 -20.83 4.59
C ASP A 94 54.33 -19.75 4.34
N LEU A 95 53.93 -18.47 4.33
CA LEU A 95 54.86 -17.35 4.22
C LEU A 95 55.45 -16.90 5.57
N GLU A 96 54.93 -17.41 6.69
CA GLU A 96 55.36 -17.06 8.06
C GLU A 96 55.35 -15.54 8.34
N VAL A 97 54.38 -14.82 7.76
CA VAL A 97 54.24 -13.37 7.92
C VAL A 97 53.14 -13.00 8.91
N GLU A 98 53.26 -11.86 9.59
CA GLU A 98 52.16 -11.35 10.44
C GLU A 98 50.98 -10.84 9.59
N ASN A 99 51.27 -10.22 8.44
CA ASN A 99 50.26 -9.55 7.62
C ASN A 99 50.46 -9.81 6.12
N LEU A 100 49.47 -10.42 5.46
CA LEU A 100 49.49 -10.68 4.02
C LEU A 100 49.46 -9.43 3.15
N THR A 101 49.06 -8.27 3.69
CA THR A 101 49.16 -7.01 2.93
C THR A 101 50.62 -6.64 2.60
N SER A 102 51.60 -7.19 3.33
CA SER A 102 53.02 -7.01 3.04
C SER A 102 53.47 -7.62 1.72
N VAL A 103 52.73 -8.63 1.21
CA VAL A 103 53.01 -9.30 -0.07
C VAL A 103 52.12 -8.81 -1.22
N VAL A 104 51.25 -7.82 -1.01
CA VAL A 104 50.34 -7.32 -2.05
C VAL A 104 50.95 -6.14 -2.80
N GLY A 105 51.11 -6.30 -4.12
CA GLY A 105 51.63 -5.28 -5.03
C GLY A 105 52.60 -5.85 -6.05
N ASN A 106 53.48 -5.00 -6.57
CA ASN A 106 54.55 -5.42 -7.47
C ASN A 106 55.65 -6.13 -6.67
N CYS A 107 55.95 -7.36 -7.08
CA CYS A 107 56.87 -8.27 -6.42
C CYS A 107 57.93 -8.81 -7.40
N GLN A 108 59.06 -9.23 -6.83
CA GLN A 108 60.15 -9.92 -7.51
C GLN A 108 60.69 -11.01 -6.60
N ILE A 109 61.17 -12.12 -7.18
CA ILE A 109 61.87 -13.16 -6.44
C ILE A 109 63.37 -12.97 -6.65
N GLY A 110 64.10 -12.79 -5.55
CA GLY A 110 65.55 -12.66 -5.53
C GLY A 110 66.21 -13.86 -4.88
N VAL A 111 67.25 -14.39 -5.52
CA VAL A 111 68.06 -15.49 -5.01
C VAL A 111 69.47 -14.99 -4.77
N SER A 112 70.00 -15.22 -3.56
CA SER A 112 71.39 -14.90 -3.23
C SER A 112 72.16 -16.11 -2.72
N LEU A 113 73.38 -16.28 -3.23
CA LEU A 113 74.34 -17.29 -2.80
C LEU A 113 75.75 -16.67 -2.77
N GLY A 114 76.24 -16.34 -1.57
CA GLY A 114 77.50 -15.60 -1.43
C GLY A 114 77.42 -14.20 -2.08
N PRO A 115 78.32 -13.83 -3.01
CA PRO A 115 78.28 -12.56 -3.73
C PRO A 115 77.32 -12.57 -4.94
N GLU A 116 76.83 -13.74 -5.35
CA GLU A 116 75.94 -13.86 -6.50
C GLU A 116 74.51 -13.52 -6.12
N TYR A 117 73.87 -12.70 -6.95
CA TYR A 117 72.47 -12.33 -6.82
C TYR A 117 71.81 -12.36 -8.19
N ILE A 118 70.71 -13.08 -8.29
CA ILE A 118 69.84 -13.10 -9.47
C ILE A 118 68.42 -12.79 -9.03
N SER A 119 67.62 -12.24 -9.93
CA SER A 119 66.21 -11.97 -9.67
C SER A 119 65.36 -12.19 -10.90
N THR A 120 64.09 -12.53 -10.68
CA THR A 120 63.08 -12.63 -11.74
C THR A 120 62.67 -11.26 -12.28
N GLY A 121 61.88 -11.26 -13.34
CA GLY A 121 61.03 -10.12 -13.71
C GLY A 121 60.05 -9.73 -12.58
N SER A 122 59.45 -8.54 -12.72
CA SER A 122 58.39 -8.08 -11.81
C SER A 122 57.06 -8.73 -12.16
N PHE A 123 56.32 -9.16 -11.14
CA PHE A 123 54.95 -9.66 -11.23
C PHE A 123 54.05 -8.99 -10.19
N VAL A 124 52.74 -9.20 -10.26
CA VAL A 124 51.75 -8.58 -9.35
C VAL A 124 51.12 -9.64 -8.46
N VAL A 125 51.08 -9.38 -7.15
CA VAL A 125 50.23 -10.12 -6.20
C VAL A 125 49.06 -9.23 -5.82
N SER A 126 47.84 -9.69 -6.06
CA SER A 126 46.61 -8.96 -5.77
C SER A 126 45.73 -9.70 -4.77
N LYS A 127 44.80 -8.96 -4.16
CA LYS A 127 43.70 -9.50 -3.35
C LYS A 127 42.33 -9.13 -3.92
N GLU A 128 42.31 -8.55 -5.12
CA GLU A 128 41.11 -8.02 -5.76
C GLU A 128 40.37 -9.14 -6.51
N VAL A 129 39.05 -9.07 -6.44
CA VAL A 129 38.13 -9.86 -7.25
C VAL A 129 37.32 -8.88 -8.10
N ASN A 130 37.30 -9.09 -9.41
CA ASN A 130 36.43 -8.38 -10.32
C ASN A 130 35.03 -8.99 -10.26
N VAL A 131 34.03 -8.18 -9.93
CA VAL A 131 32.64 -8.63 -9.78
C VAL A 131 31.75 -7.89 -10.78
N ILE A 132 31.10 -8.66 -11.65
CA ILE A 132 30.13 -8.18 -12.61
C ILE A 132 28.76 -8.68 -12.17
N ALA A 133 27.83 -7.77 -11.92
CA ALA A 133 26.44 -8.10 -11.61
C ALA A 133 25.53 -7.46 -12.66
N THR A 134 24.56 -8.23 -13.14
CA THR A 134 23.58 -7.79 -14.14
C THR A 134 22.18 -8.20 -13.74
N LEU A 135 21.21 -7.31 -13.95
CA LEU A 135 19.80 -7.57 -13.68
C LEU A 135 19.08 -7.92 -14.99
N ASN A 136 18.00 -8.70 -14.88
CA ASN A 136 17.15 -9.03 -16.03
C ASN A 136 16.43 -7.80 -16.61
N GLN A 137 16.13 -6.80 -15.78
CA GLN A 137 15.49 -5.53 -16.17
C GLN A 137 16.00 -4.40 -15.25
N THR A 138 15.69 -3.15 -15.59
CA THR A 138 16.07 -1.97 -14.79
C THR A 138 14.90 -1.37 -14.00
N ALA A 139 13.66 -1.74 -14.34
CA ALA A 139 12.44 -1.31 -13.66
C ALA A 139 11.52 -2.52 -13.47
N PHE A 140 10.86 -2.60 -12.32
CA PHE A 140 10.05 -3.74 -11.90
C PHE A 140 8.77 -3.28 -11.22
N ASP A 141 7.70 -4.05 -11.41
CA ASP A 141 6.50 -3.93 -10.60
C ASP A 141 6.70 -4.66 -9.26
N PRO A 142 5.99 -4.29 -8.18
CA PRO A 142 5.95 -5.07 -6.95
C PRO A 142 5.63 -6.55 -7.24
N ARG A 143 6.34 -7.47 -6.56
CA ARG A 143 6.27 -8.93 -6.74
C ARG A 143 6.81 -9.48 -8.07
N ASP A 144 7.32 -8.65 -8.97
CA ASP A 144 8.03 -9.17 -10.14
C ASP A 144 9.30 -9.93 -9.71
N PRO A 145 9.67 -11.02 -10.40
CA PRO A 145 10.92 -11.74 -10.16
C PRO A 145 12.11 -10.90 -10.62
N ILE A 146 12.92 -10.46 -9.66
CA ILE A 146 14.19 -9.78 -9.91
C ILE A 146 15.28 -10.84 -9.93
N THR A 147 15.91 -11.02 -11.09
CA THR A 147 16.99 -12.00 -11.27
C THR A 147 18.31 -11.29 -11.46
N VAL A 148 19.24 -11.53 -10.55
CA VAL A 148 20.61 -11.03 -10.62
C VAL A 148 21.55 -12.15 -11.07
N SER A 149 22.31 -11.89 -12.14
CA SER A 149 23.39 -12.76 -12.63
C SER A 149 24.72 -12.15 -12.25
N ILE A 150 25.53 -12.90 -11.50
CA ILE A 150 26.77 -12.45 -10.88
C ILE A 150 27.90 -13.32 -11.40
N GLN A 151 28.99 -12.68 -11.81
CA GLN A 151 30.25 -13.30 -12.20
C GLN A 151 31.38 -12.68 -11.39
N ALA A 152 32.15 -13.52 -10.71
CA ALA A 152 33.28 -13.16 -9.87
C ALA A 152 34.55 -13.84 -10.38
N THR A 153 35.52 -13.02 -10.79
CA THR A 153 36.80 -13.47 -11.35
C THR A 153 37.93 -12.81 -10.57
N LYS A 154 38.88 -13.61 -10.08
CA LYS A 154 40.10 -13.14 -9.44
C LYS A 154 40.93 -12.29 -10.42
N PHE A 155 41.82 -11.44 -9.89
CA PHE A 155 42.67 -10.57 -10.70
C PHE A 155 43.62 -11.34 -11.65
N ASN A 156 44.01 -12.56 -11.27
CA ASN A 156 44.80 -13.48 -12.09
C ASN A 156 44.00 -14.10 -13.28
N GLY A 157 42.68 -13.91 -13.32
CA GLY A 157 41.78 -14.43 -14.36
C GLY A 157 41.02 -15.71 -13.98
N ASP A 158 41.34 -16.33 -12.83
CA ASP A 158 40.64 -17.52 -12.36
C ASP A 158 39.25 -17.20 -11.82
N ASN A 159 38.33 -18.15 -11.94
CA ASN A 159 37.02 -18.01 -11.32
C ASN A 159 37.13 -18.13 -9.79
N LEU A 160 36.39 -17.29 -9.07
CA LEU A 160 36.38 -17.32 -7.62
C LEU A 160 35.70 -18.60 -7.09
N ALA A 161 36.38 -19.34 -6.21
CA ALA A 161 35.76 -20.35 -5.36
C ALA A 161 35.62 -19.76 -3.94
N GLY A 162 34.40 -19.53 -3.48
CA GLY A 162 34.14 -18.78 -2.26
C GLY A 162 32.66 -18.46 -2.05
N PHE A 163 32.36 -17.29 -1.51
CA PHE A 163 31.02 -16.84 -1.17
C PHE A 163 30.63 -15.58 -1.95
N ILE A 164 29.35 -15.49 -2.29
CA ILE A 164 28.72 -14.29 -2.85
C ILE A 164 27.57 -13.88 -1.94
N GLU A 165 27.60 -12.63 -1.49
CA GLU A 165 26.63 -12.05 -0.57
C GLU A 165 25.95 -10.83 -1.21
N GLY A 166 24.63 -10.80 -1.17
CA GLY A 166 23.82 -9.63 -1.54
C GLY A 166 23.35 -8.86 -0.31
N SER A 167 23.32 -7.54 -0.40
CA SER A 167 22.79 -6.65 0.65
C SER A 167 22.20 -5.36 0.05
N GLY A 168 21.49 -4.56 0.86
CA GLY A 168 20.77 -3.37 0.39
C GLY A 168 19.31 -3.70 0.11
N ALA A 169 18.95 -3.99 -1.14
CA ALA A 169 17.60 -4.34 -1.55
C ALA A 169 17.12 -5.71 -0.99
N THR A 170 18.00 -6.71 -0.97
CA THR A 170 17.73 -8.04 -0.41
C THR A 170 19.00 -8.59 0.23
N PHE A 171 18.85 -9.55 1.16
CA PHE A 171 19.96 -10.25 1.77
C PHE A 171 20.02 -11.71 1.30
N PHE A 172 21.15 -12.13 0.77
CA PHE A 172 21.45 -13.54 0.48
C PHE A 172 22.96 -13.80 0.67
N SER A 173 23.32 -15.06 0.90
CA SER A 173 24.70 -15.52 1.01
C SER A 173 24.77 -16.94 0.48
N GLU A 174 25.53 -17.17 -0.58
CA GLU A 174 25.63 -18.45 -1.27
C GLU A 174 27.09 -18.79 -1.58
N GLU A 175 27.43 -20.07 -1.43
CA GLU A 175 28.75 -20.61 -1.79
C GLU A 175 28.80 -20.93 -3.28
N VAL A 176 29.90 -20.55 -3.95
CA VAL A 176 30.13 -20.77 -5.38
C VAL A 176 31.49 -21.41 -5.59
N SER A 177 31.55 -22.40 -6.48
CA SER A 177 32.81 -23.08 -6.84
C SER A 177 33.46 -22.54 -8.13
N ASN A 178 32.73 -21.77 -8.93
CA ASN A 178 33.16 -21.31 -10.24
C ASN A 178 32.79 -19.84 -10.51
N GLY A 179 32.69 -19.03 -9.46
CA GLY A 179 32.50 -17.58 -9.53
C GLY A 179 31.16 -17.11 -10.09
N ASN A 180 30.28 -18.00 -10.53
CA ASN A 180 29.00 -17.66 -11.15
C ASN A 180 27.84 -17.97 -10.22
N LEU A 181 26.90 -17.02 -10.09
CA LEU A 181 25.65 -17.18 -9.35
C LEU A 181 24.51 -16.52 -10.11
N VAL A 182 23.36 -17.19 -10.16
CA VAL A 182 22.09 -16.61 -10.59
C VAL A 182 21.13 -16.70 -9.42
N HIS A 183 20.72 -15.55 -8.89
CA HIS A 183 19.82 -15.46 -7.75
C HIS A 183 18.55 -14.71 -8.14
N THR A 184 17.40 -15.23 -7.72
CA THR A 184 16.09 -14.59 -7.95
C THR A 184 15.44 -14.25 -6.63
N PHE A 185 15.01 -13.00 -6.49
CA PHE A 185 14.29 -12.50 -5.32
C PHE A 185 13.07 -11.66 -5.72
N TYR A 186 12.27 -11.29 -4.73
CA TYR A 186 11.02 -10.56 -4.92
C TYR A 186 10.92 -9.40 -3.94
N MET A 187 10.39 -8.27 -4.42
CA MET A 187 10.01 -7.16 -3.54
C MET A 187 8.56 -7.36 -3.03
N PRO A 188 8.25 -6.96 -1.78
CA PRO A 188 6.88 -7.06 -1.25
C PRO A 188 5.86 -6.30 -2.09
N GLU A 189 4.59 -6.72 -2.05
CA GLU A 189 3.50 -6.02 -2.78
C GLU A 189 3.33 -4.57 -2.32
N THR A 190 3.61 -4.28 -1.05
CA THR A 190 3.45 -2.95 -0.44
C THR A 190 4.72 -2.12 -0.47
N ILE A 191 5.70 -2.48 -1.31
CA ILE A 191 6.99 -1.79 -1.39
C ILE A 191 6.79 -0.36 -1.93
N GLU A 192 7.50 0.62 -1.38
CA GLU A 192 7.49 1.99 -1.90
C GLU A 192 8.12 2.03 -3.29
N SER A 193 7.55 2.81 -4.21
CA SER A 193 8.14 3.05 -5.53
C SER A 193 9.42 3.87 -5.45
N GLY A 194 10.25 3.78 -6.48
CA GLY A 194 11.49 4.53 -6.61
C GLY A 194 12.75 3.66 -6.67
N PRO A 195 13.94 4.25 -6.51
CA PRO A 195 15.21 3.58 -6.75
C PRO A 195 15.65 2.71 -5.56
N TYR A 196 16.16 1.53 -5.87
CA TYR A 196 16.77 0.58 -4.94
C TYR A 196 18.14 0.14 -5.47
N SER A 197 19.04 -0.25 -4.58
CA SER A 197 20.34 -0.81 -4.95
C SER A 197 20.63 -2.13 -4.23
N LEU A 198 21.28 -3.02 -4.96
CA LEU A 198 21.79 -4.29 -4.49
C LEU A 198 23.31 -4.26 -4.53
N THR A 199 23.92 -4.30 -3.35
CA THR A 199 25.37 -4.42 -3.19
C THR A 199 25.74 -5.88 -3.13
N VAL A 200 26.59 -6.32 -4.06
CA VAL A 200 27.11 -7.68 -4.14
C VAL A 200 28.54 -7.67 -3.64
N TYR A 201 28.79 -8.38 -2.54
CA TYR A 201 30.11 -8.61 -1.98
C TYR A 201 30.54 -10.06 -2.24
N THR A 202 31.75 -10.25 -2.75
CA THR A 202 32.29 -11.58 -3.06
C THR A 202 33.64 -11.75 -2.41
N TYR A 203 33.89 -12.94 -1.90
CA TYR A 203 35.15 -13.24 -1.24
C TYR A 203 35.45 -14.74 -1.24
N ASP A 204 36.73 -15.10 -1.14
CA ASP A 204 37.11 -16.45 -0.75
C ASP A 204 37.44 -16.52 0.74
N PHE A 205 37.42 -17.74 1.28
CA PHE A 205 37.66 -17.98 2.69
C PHE A 205 38.55 -19.20 2.85
N VAL A 206 39.78 -18.97 3.29
CA VAL A 206 40.80 -20.01 3.46
C VAL A 206 41.39 -19.86 4.86
N ASP A 207 41.48 -20.98 5.60
CA ASP A 207 42.07 -21.03 6.94
C ASP A 207 41.52 -20.02 7.96
N GLY A 208 40.23 -19.67 7.86
CA GLY A 208 39.59 -18.73 8.78
C GLY A 208 39.72 -17.27 8.39
N GLU A 209 40.26 -16.97 7.20
CA GLU A 209 40.58 -15.63 6.74
C GLU A 209 40.05 -15.37 5.33
N ILE A 210 39.65 -14.12 5.06
CA ILE A 210 39.33 -13.68 3.70
C ILE A 210 40.63 -13.29 3.01
N LEU A 211 40.98 -13.98 1.91
CA LEU A 211 42.20 -13.68 1.17
C LEU A 211 41.93 -12.68 0.05
N ASN A 212 40.93 -12.97 -0.78
CA ASN A 212 40.55 -12.16 -1.93
C ASN A 212 39.10 -11.69 -1.77
N SER A 213 38.83 -10.45 -2.19
CA SER A 213 37.46 -9.92 -2.17
C SER A 213 37.21 -8.84 -3.21
N GLY A 214 35.94 -8.61 -3.52
CA GLY A 214 35.48 -7.59 -4.45
C GLY A 214 34.02 -7.24 -4.19
N THR A 215 33.65 -6.01 -4.54
CA THR A 215 32.29 -5.50 -4.35
C THR A 215 31.83 -4.80 -5.62
N THR A 216 30.55 -4.96 -5.95
CA THR A 216 29.86 -4.19 -7.00
C THR A 216 28.46 -3.82 -6.54
N GLU A 217 27.86 -2.81 -7.17
CA GLU A 217 26.51 -2.34 -6.86
C GLU A 217 25.70 -2.24 -8.16
N VAL A 218 24.47 -2.77 -8.13
CA VAL A 218 23.50 -2.61 -9.21
C VAL A 218 22.26 -1.90 -8.69
N ALA A 219 21.72 -0.99 -9.49
CA ALA A 219 20.52 -0.24 -9.15
C ALA A 219 19.34 -0.63 -10.05
N PHE A 220 18.14 -0.58 -9.50
CA PHE A 220 16.89 -0.78 -10.22
C PHE A 220 15.78 0.09 -9.63
N GLU A 221 14.71 0.29 -10.39
CA GLU A 221 13.56 1.09 -9.99
C GLU A 221 12.33 0.21 -9.74
N ILE A 222 11.55 0.54 -8.72
CA ILE A 222 10.23 -0.04 -8.50
C ILE A 222 9.17 0.94 -9.00
N ASN A 223 8.33 0.48 -9.93
CA ASN A 223 7.27 1.28 -10.51
C ASN A 223 6.18 1.60 -9.47
N GLN A 224 5.53 2.75 -9.63
CA GLN A 224 4.38 3.13 -8.82
C GLN A 224 3.11 2.52 -9.44
N ILE A 225 2.35 1.76 -8.66
CA ILE A 225 1.13 1.05 -9.11
C ILE A 225 -0.06 1.49 -8.26
N PRO A 226 -1.19 1.89 -8.88
CA PRO A 226 -2.37 2.29 -8.14
C PRO A 226 -2.98 1.10 -7.39
N SER A 227 -3.31 1.27 -6.11
CA SER A 227 -3.94 0.24 -5.28
C SER A 227 -5.41 0.53 -4.93
N SER A 228 -5.76 1.80 -4.74
CA SER A 228 -7.12 2.21 -4.34
C SER A 228 -7.40 3.67 -4.69
N ILE A 229 -8.68 4.00 -4.86
CA ILE A 229 -9.16 5.38 -4.99
C ILE A 229 -9.90 5.75 -3.71
N LEU A 230 -9.62 6.93 -3.17
CA LEU A 230 -10.41 7.53 -2.09
C LEU A 230 -11.33 8.59 -2.67
N LEU A 231 -12.63 8.38 -2.53
CA LEU A 231 -13.66 9.30 -3.00
C LEU A 231 -14.19 10.14 -1.83
N SER A 232 -14.11 11.48 -1.98
CA SER A 232 -14.53 12.48 -1.01
C SER A 232 -15.66 13.33 -1.58
N LEU A 233 -16.70 13.56 -0.79
CA LEU A 233 -17.85 14.41 -1.14
C LEU A 233 -17.93 15.57 -0.16
N SER A 234 -18.35 16.76 -0.61
CA SER A 234 -18.54 17.92 0.28
C SER A 234 -19.62 17.68 1.33
N ASP A 235 -20.68 16.95 0.95
CA ASP A 235 -21.76 16.55 1.86
C ASP A 235 -22.32 15.19 1.42
N SER A 236 -23.05 14.53 2.32
CA SER A 236 -23.90 13.37 2.05
C SER A 236 -25.22 13.74 1.34
N VAL A 237 -25.62 15.01 1.38
CA VAL A 237 -26.84 15.52 0.75
C VAL A 237 -26.51 16.67 -0.20
N ALA A 238 -26.85 16.53 -1.48
CA ALA A 238 -26.74 17.58 -2.47
C ALA A 238 -28.07 18.35 -2.60
N ILE A 239 -28.00 19.67 -2.49
CA ILE A 239 -29.18 20.54 -2.66
C ILE A 239 -29.21 21.06 -4.11
N PRO A 240 -30.30 20.82 -4.87
CA PRO A 240 -30.42 21.35 -6.23
C PRO A 240 -30.25 22.88 -6.28
N GLY A 241 -29.38 23.36 -7.15
CA GLY A 241 -29.04 24.78 -7.28
C GLY A 241 -27.91 25.27 -6.37
N GLU A 242 -27.35 24.42 -5.50
CA GLU A 242 -26.13 24.69 -4.72
C GLU A 242 -24.92 23.94 -5.29
N SER A 243 -23.72 24.42 -4.96
CA SER A 243 -22.45 23.80 -5.34
C SER A 243 -22.20 22.53 -4.52
N PHE A 244 -21.78 21.45 -5.19
CA PHE A 244 -21.41 20.18 -4.59
C PHE A 244 -20.01 19.78 -5.08
N ASP A 245 -19.09 19.53 -4.15
CA ASP A 245 -17.70 19.21 -4.50
C ASP A 245 -17.44 17.71 -4.40
N ILE A 246 -16.78 17.19 -5.44
CA ILE A 246 -16.35 15.79 -5.50
C ILE A 246 -14.83 15.78 -5.66
N GLY A 247 -14.13 15.11 -4.75
CA GLY A 247 -12.69 14.94 -4.76
C GLY A 247 -12.30 13.48 -4.85
N THR A 248 -11.21 13.20 -5.57
CA THR A 248 -10.64 11.85 -5.68
C THR A 248 -9.16 11.88 -5.35
N GLU A 249 -8.68 10.93 -4.54
CA GLU A 249 -7.26 10.70 -4.31
C GLU A 249 -6.92 9.30 -4.78
N ILE A 250 -5.80 9.14 -5.49
CA ILE A 250 -5.30 7.82 -5.88
C ILE A 250 -4.20 7.46 -4.88
N VAL A 251 -4.24 6.25 -4.37
CA VAL A 251 -3.24 5.73 -3.45
C VAL A 251 -2.50 4.60 -4.13
N ASP A 252 -1.17 4.61 -4.02
CA ASP A 252 -0.28 3.59 -4.57
C ASP A 252 -0.14 2.38 -3.64
N GLN A 253 0.57 1.35 -4.12
CA GLN A 253 0.79 0.10 -3.41
C GLN A 253 1.37 0.25 -1.99
N SER A 254 2.05 1.36 -1.70
CA SER A 254 2.68 1.66 -0.41
C SER A 254 1.82 2.49 0.53
N GLY A 255 0.66 2.95 0.05
CA GLY A 255 -0.22 3.85 0.79
C GLY A 255 0.09 5.34 0.55
N LYS A 256 0.96 5.68 -0.41
CA LYS A 256 1.27 7.07 -0.75
C LYS A 256 0.33 7.58 -1.82
N ILE A 257 0.12 8.89 -1.82
CA ILE A 257 -0.68 9.56 -2.83
C ILE A 257 0.03 9.50 -4.18
N MET A 258 -0.73 9.17 -5.22
CA MET A 258 -0.33 9.09 -6.63
C MET A 258 -1.02 10.20 -7.42
N GLU A 259 -0.29 10.74 -8.39
CA GLU A 259 -0.83 11.67 -9.38
C GLU A 259 -1.49 10.90 -10.53
N GLY A 260 -2.62 11.40 -11.02
CA GLY A 260 -3.34 10.77 -12.12
C GLY A 260 -4.59 11.52 -12.51
N LEU A 261 -5.23 11.12 -13.60
CA LEU A 261 -6.54 11.63 -14.01
C LEU A 261 -7.59 10.55 -13.75
N THR A 262 -8.49 10.79 -12.80
CA THR A 262 -9.62 9.90 -12.53
C THR A 262 -10.79 10.27 -13.43
N SER A 263 -11.62 9.27 -13.75
CA SER A 263 -12.90 9.46 -14.43
C SER A 263 -14.02 9.25 -13.42
N ILE A 264 -14.86 10.27 -13.21
CA ILE A 264 -16.00 10.21 -12.31
C ILE A 264 -17.26 10.10 -13.16
N THR A 265 -18.13 9.16 -12.82
CA THR A 265 -19.47 8.98 -13.39
C THR A 265 -20.49 9.14 -12.28
N ILE A 266 -21.48 10.00 -12.49
CA ILE A 266 -22.57 10.22 -11.53
C ILE A 266 -23.83 9.59 -12.11
N VAL A 267 -24.47 8.69 -11.37
CA VAL A 267 -25.61 7.90 -11.83
C VAL A 267 -26.87 8.27 -11.05
N SER A 268 -27.91 8.67 -11.77
CA SER A 268 -29.24 8.97 -11.24
C SER A 268 -30.02 7.69 -10.87
N PRO A 269 -30.93 7.72 -9.89
CA PRO A 269 -31.83 6.61 -9.56
C PRO A 269 -32.84 6.27 -10.66
N SER A 270 -33.07 7.14 -11.64
CA SER A 270 -33.84 6.81 -12.84
C SER A 270 -32.89 6.46 -13.97
N ASP A 271 -32.99 5.23 -14.50
CA ASP A 271 -32.24 4.63 -15.62
C ASP A 271 -32.29 5.42 -16.96
N THR A 272 -32.76 6.67 -16.93
CA THR A 272 -33.17 7.46 -18.09
C THR A 272 -32.42 8.78 -18.31
N GLU A 273 -31.75 9.41 -17.32
CA GLU A 273 -30.98 10.66 -17.56
C GLU A 273 -29.69 10.84 -16.74
N GLU A 274 -28.66 11.32 -17.48
CA GLU A 274 -27.36 11.95 -17.16
C GLU A 274 -26.30 11.21 -16.33
N ASP A 275 -25.53 10.34 -17.01
CA ASP A 275 -24.15 10.01 -16.62
C ASP A 275 -23.26 11.26 -16.77
N ILE A 276 -23.05 12.01 -15.69
CA ILE A 276 -22.09 13.13 -15.73
C ILE A 276 -20.68 12.53 -15.70
N LEU A 277 -20.01 12.55 -16.86
CA LEU A 277 -18.61 12.13 -17.00
C LEU A 277 -17.68 13.32 -16.75
N LEU A 278 -16.94 13.27 -15.65
CA LEU A 278 -15.94 14.28 -15.30
C LEU A 278 -14.56 13.63 -15.32
N SER A 279 -13.57 14.35 -15.85
CA SER A 279 -12.17 14.03 -15.61
C SER A 279 -11.67 14.95 -14.50
N VAL A 280 -11.19 14.35 -13.41
CA VAL A 280 -10.72 15.07 -12.22
C VAL A 280 -9.26 14.67 -11.98
N PRO A 281 -8.32 15.62 -11.93
CA PRO A 281 -6.99 15.34 -11.43
C PRO A 281 -7.08 14.77 -10.01
N ALA A 282 -6.37 13.68 -9.75
CA ALA A 282 -6.23 13.16 -8.41
C ALA A 282 -5.72 14.27 -7.47
N ASN A 283 -6.17 14.24 -6.22
CA ASN A 283 -5.84 15.21 -5.18
C ASN A 283 -6.41 16.61 -5.44
N SER A 284 -7.47 16.70 -6.25
CA SER A 284 -8.21 17.93 -6.49
C SER A 284 -9.72 17.71 -6.30
N PHE A 285 -10.43 18.81 -6.03
CA PHE A 285 -11.88 18.83 -5.96
C PHE A 285 -12.45 19.43 -7.24
N LYS A 286 -13.53 18.83 -7.72
CA LYS A 286 -14.32 19.34 -8.83
C LYS A 286 -15.70 19.74 -8.30
N THR A 287 -16.02 21.02 -8.44
CA THR A 287 -17.36 21.54 -8.15
C THR A 287 -18.31 21.23 -9.29
N ILE A 288 -19.48 20.72 -8.94
CA ILE A 288 -20.63 20.50 -9.82
C ILE A 288 -21.85 21.20 -9.23
N GLU A 289 -22.82 21.51 -10.08
CA GLU A 289 -24.10 22.10 -9.67
C GLU A 289 -25.23 21.23 -10.23
N PHE A 290 -26.13 20.78 -9.36
CA PHE A 290 -27.31 20.03 -9.78
C PHE A 290 -28.38 21.00 -10.27
N LEU A 291 -28.97 20.71 -11.44
CA LEU A 291 -30.08 21.49 -11.97
C LEU A 291 -31.28 21.43 -10.99
N PRO A 292 -32.10 22.49 -10.86
CA PRO A 292 -33.23 22.52 -9.92
C PRO A 292 -34.26 21.40 -10.08
N ASN A 293 -34.35 20.81 -11.28
CA ASN A 293 -35.23 19.69 -11.64
C ASN A 293 -34.55 18.31 -11.57
N SER A 294 -33.30 18.21 -11.07
CA SER A 294 -32.57 16.94 -10.92
C SER A 294 -33.32 15.98 -10.01
N THR A 295 -33.55 14.74 -10.42
CA THR A 295 -34.38 13.77 -9.69
C THR A 295 -33.99 13.63 -8.22
N ALA A 296 -34.95 13.77 -7.30
CA ALA A 296 -34.70 13.57 -5.87
C ALA A 296 -34.49 12.08 -5.55
N GLY A 297 -33.63 11.78 -4.56
CA GLY A 297 -33.40 10.41 -4.08
C GLY A 297 -31.92 10.04 -4.00
N ALA A 298 -31.64 8.74 -3.93
CA ALA A 298 -30.27 8.21 -3.81
C ALA A 298 -29.57 8.15 -5.18
N TRP A 299 -28.45 8.84 -5.29
CA TRP A 299 -27.56 8.87 -6.45
C TRP A 299 -26.26 8.15 -6.11
N MET A 300 -25.55 7.69 -7.15
CA MET A 300 -24.24 7.07 -7.01
C MET A 300 -23.16 7.90 -7.69
N VAL A 301 -22.00 8.01 -7.08
CA VAL A 301 -20.77 8.51 -7.69
C VAL A 301 -19.80 7.34 -7.82
N ILE A 302 -19.35 7.09 -9.04
CA ILE A 302 -18.40 6.03 -9.39
C ILE A 302 -17.12 6.71 -9.87
N ALA A 303 -16.01 6.50 -9.16
CA ALA A 303 -14.70 6.99 -9.56
C ALA A 303 -13.85 5.83 -10.09
N ASN A 304 -13.27 6.02 -11.28
CA ASN A 304 -12.49 5.03 -12.01
C ASN A 304 -11.09 5.55 -12.29
N PHE A 305 -10.10 4.68 -12.14
CA PHE A 305 -8.72 4.90 -12.56
C PHE A 305 -8.12 3.58 -13.03
N HIS A 306 -7.85 3.45 -14.33
CA HIS A 306 -7.47 2.16 -14.93
C HIS A 306 -8.47 1.05 -14.55
N ASP A 307 -8.01 0.03 -13.82
CA ASP A 307 -8.79 -1.16 -13.43
C ASP A 307 -9.38 -1.07 -12.01
N ILE A 308 -9.15 0.02 -11.27
CA ILE A 308 -9.70 0.23 -9.94
C ILE A 308 -10.90 1.20 -9.96
N GLU A 309 -11.90 0.85 -9.17
CA GLU A 309 -13.20 1.54 -9.06
C GLU A 309 -13.55 1.74 -7.59
N GLU A 310 -14.12 2.91 -7.25
CA GLU A 310 -14.70 3.20 -5.93
C GLU A 310 -16.09 3.83 -6.11
N VAL A 311 -17.07 3.35 -5.33
CA VAL A 311 -18.46 3.77 -5.43
C VAL A 311 -18.95 4.36 -4.11
N ARG A 312 -19.60 5.53 -4.17
CA ARG A 312 -20.27 6.18 -3.04
C ARG A 312 -21.70 6.53 -3.38
N GLU A 313 -22.58 6.39 -2.40
CA GLU A 313 -23.97 6.87 -2.47
C GLU A 313 -24.09 8.24 -1.78
N PHE A 314 -24.92 9.12 -2.34
CA PHE A 314 -25.32 10.40 -1.75
C PHE A 314 -26.78 10.70 -2.10
N GLU A 315 -27.42 11.61 -1.36
CA GLU A 315 -28.83 11.94 -1.55
C GLU A 315 -29.00 13.31 -2.24
N VAL A 316 -29.83 13.39 -3.27
CA VAL A 316 -30.26 14.68 -3.83
C VAL A 316 -31.56 15.10 -3.16
N ALA A 317 -31.54 16.26 -2.51
CA ALA A 317 -32.66 16.77 -1.73
C ALA A 317 -33.89 17.07 -2.59
N ALA A 318 -35.07 16.83 -2.00
CA ALA A 318 -36.34 17.24 -2.58
C ALA A 318 -36.47 18.77 -2.53
N ASN A 319 -36.60 19.38 -3.71
CA ASN A 319 -36.81 20.80 -3.94
C ASN A 319 -38.24 21.01 -4.45
N MET A 320 -39.17 21.30 -3.55
CA MET A 320 -40.59 21.57 -3.86
C MET A 320 -40.80 23.07 -4.11
N LYS A 321 -40.64 23.50 -5.37
CA LYS A 321 -40.66 24.92 -5.76
C LYS A 321 -41.54 25.18 -6.97
N ALA A 322 -42.32 26.26 -6.93
CA ALA A 322 -43.09 26.76 -8.06
C ALA A 322 -42.67 28.19 -8.41
N THR A 323 -42.94 28.60 -9.64
CA THR A 323 -42.84 29.99 -10.10
C THR A 323 -44.22 30.53 -10.39
N TYR A 324 -44.43 31.80 -10.03
CA TYR A 324 -45.68 32.54 -10.23
C TYR A 324 -45.42 33.65 -11.26
N ASP A 325 -46.16 33.64 -12.35
CA ASP A 325 -46.12 34.69 -13.36
C ASP A 325 -47.54 35.18 -13.69
N PHE A 326 -47.64 36.39 -14.23
CA PHE A 326 -48.92 37.01 -14.57
C PHE A 326 -48.93 37.44 -16.04
N GLU A 327 -49.88 36.89 -16.79
CA GLU A 327 -50.23 37.34 -18.14
C GLU A 327 -51.64 37.96 -18.09
N ASP A 328 -51.73 39.29 -18.19
CA ASP A 328 -52.97 40.07 -18.09
C ASP A 328 -53.76 39.79 -16.79
N SER A 329 -54.88 39.05 -16.89
CA SER A 329 -55.75 38.65 -15.77
C SER A 329 -55.59 37.17 -15.39
N VAL A 330 -54.50 36.53 -15.84
CA VAL A 330 -54.23 35.11 -15.62
C VAL A 330 -52.97 34.92 -14.77
N LEU A 331 -53.11 34.23 -13.64
CA LEU A 331 -52.01 33.73 -12.83
C LEU A 331 -51.53 32.39 -13.40
N ILE A 332 -50.24 32.30 -13.73
CA ILE A 332 -49.58 31.10 -14.24
C ILE A 332 -48.70 30.54 -13.13
N VAL A 333 -49.03 29.32 -12.69
CA VAL A 333 -48.26 28.60 -11.68
C VAL A 333 -47.56 27.43 -12.35
N LYS A 334 -46.24 27.38 -12.26
CA LYS A 334 -45.42 26.33 -12.88
C LYS A 334 -44.54 25.64 -11.85
N ASN A 335 -44.54 24.31 -11.82
CA ASN A 335 -43.59 23.55 -11.00
C ASN A 335 -42.18 23.62 -11.63
N VAL A 336 -41.22 24.19 -10.89
CA VAL A 336 -39.81 24.27 -11.28
C VAL A 336 -38.90 23.42 -10.38
N GLY A 337 -39.49 22.72 -9.41
CA GLY A 337 -38.82 21.80 -8.53
C GLY A 337 -38.58 20.42 -9.14
N ASN A 338 -37.97 19.55 -8.34
CA ASN A 338 -37.68 18.16 -8.72
C ASN A 338 -38.64 17.13 -8.08
N VAL A 339 -39.64 17.60 -7.33
CA VAL A 339 -40.72 16.78 -6.76
C VAL A 339 -42.09 17.34 -7.15
N VAL A 340 -43.14 16.53 -6.99
CA VAL A 340 -44.53 16.97 -7.18
C VAL A 340 -44.80 18.15 -6.26
N PHE A 341 -45.22 19.27 -6.83
CA PHE A 341 -45.59 20.44 -6.06
C PHE A 341 -47.01 20.22 -5.52
N ASN A 342 -47.11 20.08 -4.20
CA ASN A 342 -48.39 19.89 -3.51
C ASN A 342 -48.43 20.82 -2.29
N LYS A 343 -48.82 22.07 -2.53
CA LYS A 343 -48.93 23.12 -1.52
C LYS A 343 -50.19 23.96 -1.79
N THR A 344 -50.73 24.52 -0.72
CA THR A 344 -51.78 25.55 -0.81
C THR A 344 -51.11 26.90 -0.97
N ILE A 345 -51.52 27.68 -1.97
CA ILE A 345 -51.08 29.07 -2.14
C ILE A 345 -52.21 30.01 -1.72
N SER A 346 -51.87 31.12 -1.09
CA SER A 346 -52.80 32.18 -0.70
C SER A 346 -52.71 33.32 -1.71
N VAL A 347 -53.81 33.58 -2.42
CA VAL A 347 -53.93 34.66 -3.41
C VAL A 347 -54.83 35.73 -2.83
N THR A 348 -54.27 36.91 -2.58
CA THR A 348 -55.00 38.08 -2.08
C THR A 348 -55.31 39.02 -3.25
N ILE A 349 -56.59 39.36 -3.45
CA ILE A 349 -57.05 40.31 -4.47
C ILE A 349 -57.77 41.46 -3.75
N GLY A 350 -57.12 42.61 -3.62
CA GLY A 350 -57.65 43.71 -2.80
C GLY A 350 -57.64 43.36 -1.30
N GLU A 351 -58.83 43.18 -0.69
CA GLU A 351 -58.99 42.79 0.72
C GLU A 351 -59.43 41.32 0.90
N GLU A 352 -59.71 40.60 -0.19
CA GLU A 352 -60.16 39.21 -0.15
C GLU A 352 -59.00 38.23 -0.31
N LEU A 353 -59.00 37.16 0.50
CA LEU A 353 -57.98 36.11 0.52
C LEU A 353 -58.57 34.79 0.02
N PHE A 354 -57.91 34.18 -0.96
CA PHE A 354 -58.28 32.90 -1.56
C PHE A 354 -57.18 31.87 -1.37
N ASP A 355 -57.48 30.76 -0.72
CA ASP A 355 -56.57 29.62 -0.60
C ASP A 355 -56.84 28.61 -1.72
N ILE A 356 -55.82 28.34 -2.53
CA ILE A 356 -55.91 27.39 -3.66
C ILE A 356 -54.97 26.23 -3.38
N GLU A 357 -55.53 25.02 -3.29
CA GLU A 357 -54.74 23.79 -3.24
C GLU A 357 -54.23 23.47 -4.65
N ILE A 358 -52.90 23.49 -4.82
CA ILE A 358 -52.26 23.25 -6.11
C ILE A 358 -51.47 21.96 -6.06
N GLN A 359 -51.84 21.03 -6.95
CA GLN A 359 -51.10 19.82 -7.23
C GLN A 359 -50.57 19.84 -8.68
N LEU A 360 -49.26 19.98 -8.83
CA LEU A 360 -48.58 20.02 -10.14
C LEU A 360 -47.54 18.89 -10.24
N GLY A 361 -47.61 18.11 -11.30
CA GLY A 361 -46.55 17.19 -11.71
C GLY A 361 -45.25 17.93 -12.09
N LEU A 362 -44.19 17.18 -12.40
CA LEU A 362 -42.88 17.77 -12.76
C LEU A 362 -43.00 18.59 -14.05
N GLY A 363 -42.63 19.88 -13.98
CA GLY A 363 -42.73 20.82 -15.10
C GLY A 363 -44.16 21.21 -15.51
N GLU A 364 -45.19 20.70 -14.82
CA GLU A 364 -46.59 21.02 -15.12
C GLU A 364 -46.88 22.50 -14.82
N THR A 365 -47.76 23.09 -15.61
CA THR A 365 -48.19 24.48 -15.50
C THR A 365 -49.71 24.53 -15.42
N ARG A 366 -50.25 25.28 -14.46
CA ARG A 366 -51.68 25.60 -14.38
C ARG A 366 -51.91 27.08 -14.49
N LYS A 367 -53.05 27.46 -15.04
CA LYS A 367 -53.43 28.84 -15.30
C LYS A 367 -54.74 29.13 -14.59
N PHE A 368 -54.80 30.24 -13.86
CA PHE A 368 -55.98 30.65 -13.10
C PHE A 368 -56.42 32.02 -13.57
N ALA A 369 -57.67 32.13 -14.03
CA ALA A 369 -58.25 33.43 -14.36
C ALA A 369 -58.71 34.15 -13.10
N LEU A 370 -58.28 35.40 -12.94
CA LEU A 370 -58.58 36.28 -11.81
C LEU A 370 -59.69 37.27 -12.19
N LYS A 371 -60.67 37.47 -11.32
CA LYS A 371 -61.79 38.40 -11.53
C LYS A 371 -61.94 39.36 -10.36
N GLY A 372 -62.18 40.64 -10.67
CA GLY A 372 -62.47 41.68 -9.70
C GLY A 372 -63.97 41.95 -9.59
N GLU A 373 -64.40 42.50 -8.45
CA GLU A 373 -65.80 42.88 -8.20
C GLU A 373 -66.27 44.02 -9.12
N ASN A 374 -65.37 44.96 -9.44
CA ASN A 374 -65.59 46.08 -10.37
C ASN A 374 -64.41 46.15 -11.36
N PRO A 375 -64.54 46.81 -12.53
CA PRO A 375 -63.42 46.96 -13.46
C PRO A 375 -62.44 47.98 -12.88
N GLY A 376 -61.19 47.59 -12.68
CA GLY A 376 -60.19 48.46 -12.06
C GLY A 376 -58.84 47.79 -11.85
N GLU A 377 -57.90 48.58 -11.36
CA GLU A 377 -56.57 48.11 -10.96
C GLU A 377 -56.65 47.49 -9.57
N TYR A 378 -56.35 46.20 -9.46
CA TYR A 378 -56.27 45.48 -8.19
C TYR A 378 -54.82 45.13 -7.91
N ASN A 379 -54.45 45.22 -6.63
CA ASN A 379 -53.21 44.66 -6.16
C ASN A 379 -53.41 43.17 -5.89
N VAL A 380 -52.68 42.32 -6.61
CA VAL A 380 -52.73 40.88 -6.45
C VAL A 380 -51.44 40.40 -5.81
N LEU A 381 -51.57 39.76 -4.66
CA LEU A 381 -50.46 39.20 -3.90
C LEU A 381 -50.62 37.69 -3.83
N VAL A 382 -49.61 36.96 -4.29
CA VAL A 382 -49.54 35.50 -4.20
C VAL A 382 -48.47 35.15 -3.19
N ASP A 383 -48.84 34.40 -2.16
CA ASP A 383 -47.94 33.92 -1.13
C ASP A 383 -48.06 32.40 -0.98
N ASP A 384 -46.93 31.70 -0.98
CA ASP A 384 -46.86 30.26 -0.73
C ASP A 384 -46.19 29.92 0.62
N GLY A 385 -45.95 30.95 1.45
CA GLY A 385 -45.29 30.86 2.74
C GLY A 385 -43.76 30.93 2.69
N GLU A 386 -43.15 30.83 1.49
CA GLU A 386 -41.70 30.98 1.27
C GLU A 386 -41.38 32.16 0.35
N GLN A 387 -42.24 32.43 -0.64
CA GLN A 387 -42.12 33.52 -1.60
C GLN A 387 -43.42 34.28 -1.73
N THR A 388 -43.31 35.60 -1.78
CA THR A 388 -44.43 36.51 -2.01
C THR A 388 -44.20 37.28 -3.31
N VAL A 389 -45.15 37.20 -4.24
CA VAL A 389 -45.12 37.93 -5.51
C VAL A 389 -46.32 38.87 -5.57
N GLU A 390 -46.04 40.15 -5.77
CA GLU A 390 -47.04 41.22 -5.79
C GLU A 390 -47.06 41.91 -7.16
N ARG A 391 -48.24 42.08 -7.75
CA ARG A 391 -48.41 42.79 -9.02
C ARG A 391 -49.74 43.54 -9.06
N GLN A 392 -49.70 44.75 -9.62
CA GLN A 392 -50.91 45.50 -9.95
C GLN A 392 -51.44 45.05 -11.32
N LEU A 393 -52.69 44.59 -11.36
CA LEU A 393 -53.34 44.03 -12.54
C LEU A 393 -54.71 44.68 -12.79
N SER A 394 -55.02 44.98 -14.05
CA SER A 394 -56.35 45.40 -14.47
C SER A 394 -57.28 44.17 -14.57
N LEU A 395 -58.19 43.99 -13.62
CA LEU A 395 -59.12 42.86 -13.62
C LEU A 395 -60.46 43.21 -14.29
N VAL A 396 -61.03 42.24 -15.00
CA VAL A 396 -62.35 42.37 -15.64
C VAL A 396 -63.45 42.01 -14.62
N THR A 397 -64.60 42.67 -14.74
CA THR A 397 -65.76 42.52 -13.84
C THR A 397 -66.33 41.11 -13.80
N GLY A 398 -66.49 40.56 -12.59
CA GLY A 398 -67.29 39.38 -12.28
C GLY A 398 -68.42 39.70 -11.31
N ASN A 399 -69.37 38.77 -11.12
CA ASN A 399 -70.45 38.92 -10.13
C ASN A 399 -69.95 38.86 -8.66
N ALA A 400 -68.70 38.44 -8.46
CA ALA A 400 -67.96 38.39 -7.20
C ALA A 400 -66.46 38.31 -7.55
N VAL A 401 -65.58 38.71 -6.62
CA VAL A 401 -64.15 38.40 -6.73
C VAL A 401 -63.99 36.88 -6.74
N GLY A 402 -63.20 36.36 -7.67
CA GLY A 402 -63.11 34.91 -7.79
C GLY A 402 -61.99 34.46 -8.69
N ILE A 403 -61.49 33.27 -8.37
CA ILE A 403 -60.43 32.58 -9.09
C ILE A 403 -61.05 31.35 -9.74
N SER A 404 -60.86 31.19 -11.06
CA SER A 404 -61.31 30.01 -11.79
C SER A 404 -60.13 29.32 -12.47
N ASP A 405 -59.97 28.02 -12.20
CA ASP A 405 -58.99 27.18 -12.89
C ASP A 405 -59.34 27.11 -14.38
N LEU A 406 -58.40 27.55 -15.22
CA LEU A 406 -58.45 27.34 -16.65
C LEU A 406 -57.87 25.94 -16.89
N GLU A 407 -58.67 24.89 -16.61
CA GLU A 407 -58.29 23.54 -17.00
C GLU A 407 -57.85 23.57 -18.46
N ASP A 408 -56.67 23.03 -18.76
CA ASP A 408 -56.18 22.92 -20.13
C ASP A 408 -57.06 21.86 -20.83
N VAL A 409 -58.22 22.29 -21.30
CA VAL A 409 -59.21 21.43 -21.94
C VAL A 409 -58.62 21.08 -23.30
N GLY A 410 -57.82 20.01 -23.33
CA GLY A 410 -57.12 19.54 -24.51
C GLY A 410 -58.03 19.58 -25.74
N PHE A 411 -57.46 20.05 -26.86
CA PHE A 411 -58.09 20.40 -28.13
C PHE A 411 -59.20 19.42 -28.61
N PHE A 412 -59.17 18.16 -28.17
CA PHE A 412 -60.13 17.10 -28.51
C PHE A 412 -61.50 17.18 -27.83
N LYS A 413 -61.66 17.84 -26.67
CA LYS A 413 -62.96 17.85 -25.95
C LYS A 413 -63.96 18.87 -26.51
N ASN A 414 -63.50 20.00 -27.04
CA ASN A 414 -64.40 21.06 -27.57
C ASN A 414 -64.90 20.80 -29.00
N TYR A 415 -64.29 19.88 -29.75
CA TYR A 415 -64.65 19.59 -31.14
C TYR A 415 -65.30 18.23 -31.35
N SER A 416 -65.95 17.67 -30.32
CA SER A 416 -66.64 16.37 -30.39
C SER A 416 -67.65 16.30 -31.56
N ILE A 417 -68.38 17.38 -31.81
CA ILE A 417 -69.32 17.49 -32.95
C ILE A 417 -68.58 17.51 -34.30
N ILE A 418 -67.41 18.15 -34.38
CA ILE A 418 -66.61 18.20 -35.61
C ILE A 418 -66.03 16.82 -35.92
N TRP A 419 -65.60 16.06 -34.91
CA TRP A 419 -65.14 14.68 -35.10
C TRP A 419 -66.26 13.74 -35.54
N VAL A 420 -67.46 13.86 -34.97
CA VAL A 420 -68.64 13.11 -35.45
C VAL A 420 -68.93 13.48 -36.90
N PHE A 421 -68.87 14.76 -37.26
CA PHE A 421 -69.08 15.23 -38.64
C PHE A 421 -68.00 14.69 -39.60
N LEU A 422 -66.73 14.65 -39.17
CA LEU A 422 -65.61 14.15 -39.97
C LEU A 422 -65.68 12.63 -40.16
N ILE A 423 -66.09 11.89 -39.12
CA ILE A 423 -66.34 10.44 -39.20
C ILE A 423 -67.52 10.14 -40.11
N VAL A 424 -68.59 10.93 -40.10
CA VAL A 424 -69.73 10.79 -41.02
C VAL A 424 -69.30 11.09 -42.46
N ILE A 425 -68.48 12.12 -42.69
CA ILE A 425 -67.93 12.42 -44.02
C ILE A 425 -67.04 11.28 -44.50
N LEU A 426 -66.08 10.81 -43.69
CA LEU A 426 -65.20 9.70 -44.06
C LEU A 426 -65.98 8.40 -44.28
N GLY A 427 -66.98 8.11 -43.44
CA GLY A 427 -67.89 6.98 -43.61
C GLY A 427 -68.67 7.07 -44.92
N SER A 428 -69.17 8.26 -45.28
CA SER A 428 -69.87 8.48 -46.55
C SER A 428 -68.96 8.28 -47.76
N ILE A 429 -67.70 8.70 -47.68
CA ILE A 429 -66.69 8.50 -48.73
C ILE A 429 -66.38 7.01 -48.90
N VAL A 430 -66.20 6.26 -47.80
CA VAL A 430 -65.97 4.81 -47.84
C VAL A 430 -67.17 4.06 -48.43
N ILE A 431 -68.39 4.45 -48.07
CA ILE A 431 -69.62 3.87 -48.64
C ILE A 431 -69.72 4.16 -50.15
N VAL A 432 -69.42 5.38 -50.59
CA VAL A 432 -69.42 5.75 -52.02
C VAL A 432 -68.36 4.97 -52.80
N LEU A 433 -67.16 4.78 -52.24
CA LEU A 433 -66.09 3.99 -52.86
C LEU A 433 -66.45 2.49 -52.91
N PHE A 434 -67.10 1.96 -51.88
CA PHE A 434 -67.54 0.57 -51.83
C PHE A 434 -68.70 0.28 -52.78
N VAL A 435 -69.62 1.24 -52.98
CA VAL A 435 -70.72 1.13 -53.94
C VAL A 435 -70.22 1.31 -55.39
N ARG A 436 -69.17 2.11 -55.62
CA ARG A 436 -68.53 2.24 -56.94
C ARG A 436 -67.67 1.02 -57.33
N SER A 437 -67.06 0.32 -56.37
CA SER A 437 -66.18 -0.83 -56.68
C SER A 437 -66.92 -2.12 -57.07
N LYS A 438 -68.22 -2.22 -56.82
CA LYS A 438 -69.05 -3.39 -57.21
C LYS A 438 -69.57 -3.36 -58.65
N LYS A 439 -69.29 -2.33 -59.46
CA LYS A 439 -69.80 -2.18 -60.85
C LYS A 439 -68.77 -2.31 -61.98
N THR A 440 -67.58 -2.86 -61.73
CA THR A 440 -66.66 -3.29 -62.79
C THR A 440 -66.02 -4.64 -62.44
N LYS A 441 -66.53 -5.71 -63.08
CA LYS A 441 -65.85 -7.01 -63.20
C LYS A 441 -65.39 -7.21 -64.65
N ASN A 442 -64.28 -7.95 -64.79
CA ASN A 442 -63.54 -8.44 -65.98
C ASN A 442 -62.29 -7.59 -66.30
N LEU A 443 -61.07 -8.12 -66.49
CA LEU A 443 -60.53 -9.44 -66.87
C LEU A 443 -59.29 -9.79 -66.00
N GLY A 444 -59.04 -11.05 -65.59
CA GLY A 444 -58.17 -12.05 -66.27
C GLY A 444 -56.67 -11.83 -65.95
N LYS A 445 -55.88 -12.75 -65.37
CA LYS A 445 -55.44 -14.06 -65.90
C LYS A 445 -54.53 -14.82 -64.87
N LYS A 446 -54.51 -16.16 -65.00
CA LYS A 446 -53.72 -17.25 -64.36
C LYS A 446 -52.21 -16.94 -64.13
N SER A 447 -51.44 -17.59 -63.23
CA SER A 447 -51.30 -19.04 -63.03
C SER A 447 -50.71 -19.48 -61.68
N ASN A 448 -50.95 -20.76 -61.36
CA ASN A 448 -50.48 -21.53 -60.22
C ASN A 448 -48.96 -21.85 -60.24
N LEU A 449 -48.47 -22.22 -59.05
CA LEU A 449 -47.75 -23.48 -58.74
C LEU A 449 -46.32 -23.34 -58.16
N MET A 450 -46.25 -23.40 -56.81
CA MET A 450 -45.58 -24.40 -55.96
C MET A 450 -44.10 -24.82 -56.19
N LYS A 451 -43.46 -25.15 -55.05
CA LYS A 451 -42.24 -25.97 -54.80
C LYS A 451 -40.88 -25.29 -54.98
N ASP A 452 -39.81 -25.62 -54.27
CA ASP A 452 -39.52 -26.33 -53.00
C ASP A 452 -37.99 -26.18 -52.81
N VAL A 453 -37.52 -26.26 -51.57
CA VAL A 453 -36.22 -26.84 -51.13
C VAL A 453 -34.90 -26.50 -51.88
N GLY A 454 -33.97 -25.89 -51.14
CA GLY A 454 -32.67 -26.51 -50.88
C GLY A 454 -31.40 -25.83 -51.43
N GLY A 455 -30.46 -25.53 -50.52
CA GLY A 455 -29.04 -25.84 -50.73
C GLY A 455 -28.03 -24.70 -50.79
N LYS A 456 -27.24 -24.58 -49.71
CA LYS A 456 -25.77 -24.34 -49.61
C LYS A 456 -25.11 -23.19 -50.39
N GLY A 457 -24.25 -22.45 -49.67
CA GLY A 457 -22.96 -22.02 -50.24
C GLY A 457 -22.41 -20.69 -49.71
N ASP A 458 -21.45 -20.82 -48.79
CA ASP A 458 -20.47 -19.88 -48.24
C ASP A 458 -19.97 -18.72 -49.12
N GLY A 459 -19.57 -17.59 -48.50
CA GLY A 459 -18.63 -16.66 -49.15
C GLY A 459 -18.53 -15.21 -48.64
N VAL A 460 -17.90 -15.03 -47.48
CA VAL A 460 -16.88 -13.99 -47.16
C VAL A 460 -17.17 -12.47 -47.35
N ALA A 461 -17.28 -11.81 -46.18
CA ALA A 461 -16.70 -10.52 -45.73
C ALA A 461 -16.85 -9.22 -46.55
N SER A 462 -17.44 -8.16 -45.96
CA SER A 462 -16.70 -7.24 -45.07
C SER A 462 -17.57 -6.12 -44.48
N LYS A 463 -17.29 -5.83 -43.19
CA LYS A 463 -17.40 -4.57 -42.43
C LYS A 463 -18.60 -3.61 -42.65
N SER A 464 -19.44 -3.51 -41.61
CA SER A 464 -19.49 -2.38 -40.65
C SER A 464 -20.92 -1.98 -40.25
N GLY A 465 -21.14 -1.90 -38.93
CA GLY A 465 -22.02 -0.90 -38.32
C GLY A 465 -23.44 -1.33 -37.94
N LYS A 466 -23.67 -1.41 -36.62
CA LYS A 466 -24.95 -1.20 -35.91
C LYS A 466 -26.11 -2.16 -36.20
N LYS A 467 -26.36 -3.08 -35.26
CA LYS A 467 -27.66 -3.28 -34.59
C LYS A 467 -27.60 -4.48 -33.64
N ILE A 468 -27.68 -4.21 -32.34
CA ILE A 468 -28.10 -5.15 -31.31
C ILE A 468 -29.47 -4.68 -30.88
N MET A 469 -30.52 -5.45 -31.17
CA MET A 469 -31.75 -5.48 -30.39
C MET A 469 -32.50 -6.77 -30.71
N GLU A 470 -33.08 -7.36 -29.69
CA GLU A 470 -33.84 -8.61 -29.65
C GLU A 470 -33.01 -9.89 -29.55
N THR A 471 -32.82 -10.38 -28.32
CA THR A 471 -33.60 -11.52 -27.82
C THR A 471 -33.31 -11.70 -26.33
N MET A 472 -34.28 -11.39 -25.46
CA MET A 472 -34.68 -12.29 -24.36
C MET A 472 -35.77 -11.67 -23.50
N THR A 473 -37.01 -12.01 -23.84
CA THR A 473 -38.10 -12.19 -22.86
C THR A 473 -38.29 -13.69 -22.68
N ARG A 474 -37.86 -14.24 -21.54
CA ARG A 474 -38.54 -15.40 -20.95
C ARG A 474 -38.16 -15.61 -19.49
N ALA A 475 -39.20 -15.89 -18.71
CA ALA A 475 -39.22 -16.51 -17.38
C ALA A 475 -39.03 -15.59 -16.16
N LYS A 476 -40.10 -14.83 -15.88
CA LYS A 476 -40.50 -14.41 -14.53
C LYS A 476 -41.58 -15.40 -14.02
N LYS A 477 -41.26 -16.27 -13.04
CA LYS A 477 -42.11 -16.61 -11.86
C LYS A 477 -41.66 -17.89 -11.11
N GLY A 478 -41.59 -17.74 -9.77
CA GLY A 478 -41.59 -18.80 -8.75
C GLY A 478 -40.20 -19.04 -8.12
N VAL A 479 -39.98 -19.11 -6.82
CA VAL A 479 -40.84 -19.30 -5.63
C VAL A 479 -40.06 -18.82 -4.39
N ALA A 480 -40.77 -18.23 -3.42
CA ALA A 480 -40.28 -17.91 -2.08
C ALA A 480 -40.17 -19.15 -1.18
N SER A 481 -39.13 -19.25 -0.34
CA SER A 481 -39.20 -19.75 1.05
C SER A 481 -37.82 -19.87 1.71
N HIS A 482 -37.56 -19.06 2.73
CA HIS A 482 -37.13 -19.48 4.08
C HIS A 482 -36.62 -18.29 4.90
N LEU A 483 -37.51 -17.64 5.64
CA LEU A 483 -37.19 -16.95 6.89
C LEU A 483 -38.35 -17.19 7.86
N SER A 484 -38.02 -17.75 9.02
CA SER A 484 -38.93 -18.02 10.15
C SER A 484 -39.01 -16.81 11.09
N PRO A 485 -40.18 -16.52 11.72
CA PRO A 485 -40.39 -15.33 12.56
C PRO A 485 -40.29 -15.56 14.08
N GLY A 486 -39.91 -14.50 14.80
CA GLY A 486 -39.96 -14.32 16.27
C GLY A 486 -38.71 -13.57 16.76
N VAL A 487 -38.74 -12.45 17.48
CA VAL A 487 -39.69 -11.89 18.46
C VAL A 487 -39.54 -10.36 18.51
N LYS A 488 -40.66 -9.66 18.76
CA LYS A 488 -40.82 -8.21 18.94
C LYS A 488 -40.23 -7.67 20.26
N SER A 489 -39.93 -6.37 20.23
CA SER A 489 -40.29 -5.30 21.20
C SER A 489 -39.18 -4.65 22.02
N GLY A 490 -39.27 -3.31 22.09
CA GLY A 490 -38.46 -2.39 22.91
C GLY A 490 -38.01 -1.17 22.11
N ILE A 491 -38.93 -0.36 21.57
CA ILE A 491 -39.36 0.94 22.12
C ILE A 491 -38.24 1.98 22.13
N ASP A 492 -38.36 2.90 21.16
CA ASP A 492 -38.17 4.34 21.25
C ASP A 492 -37.55 4.87 22.54
N ASN A 493 -36.41 5.54 22.41
CA ASN A 493 -36.17 6.86 23.00
C ASN A 493 -34.77 7.37 22.62
N SER A 494 -34.77 8.45 21.84
CA SER A 494 -33.90 9.64 21.92
C SER A 494 -33.36 10.08 20.57
N LEU A 495 -34.27 10.53 19.70
CA LEU A 495 -33.97 11.59 18.75
C LEU A 495 -33.97 12.91 19.52
N ASN A 496 -32.80 13.52 19.67
CA ASN A 496 -32.66 14.95 19.96
C ASN A 496 -31.57 15.50 19.04
N PHE A 497 -32.00 15.89 17.84
CA PHE A 497 -31.21 16.74 16.96
C PHE A 497 -31.32 18.18 17.48
N THR A 498 -30.24 18.71 18.05
CA THR A 498 -30.12 20.16 18.24
C THR A 498 -29.46 20.78 17.01
N LYS A 499 -30.22 21.62 16.31
CA LYS A 499 -29.76 22.54 15.26
C LYS A 499 -28.70 23.49 15.85
N LYS A 500 -27.52 23.55 15.22
CA LYS A 500 -26.67 24.75 15.12
C LYS A 500 -25.49 24.47 14.18
N SER A 501 -25.52 25.06 12.99
CA SER A 501 -24.37 25.23 12.10
C SER A 501 -23.28 26.04 12.80
N PRO A 502 -21.98 25.82 12.50
CA PRO A 502 -20.96 26.81 12.76
C PRO A 502 -20.85 27.75 11.55
N GLU A 503 -21.09 29.04 11.80
CA GLU A 503 -20.67 30.14 10.94
C GLU A 503 -19.14 30.13 10.76
N VAL A 504 -18.74 30.51 9.55
CA VAL A 504 -17.36 30.82 9.17
C VAL A 504 -17.03 32.23 9.66
N ALA A 505 -15.92 32.40 10.40
CA ALA A 505 -14.93 33.49 10.20
C ALA A 505 -13.90 33.59 11.35
N GLY A 506 -12.63 33.72 10.97
CA GLY A 506 -11.82 34.86 11.40
C GLY A 506 -11.03 34.75 12.71
N LEU A 507 -9.74 35.07 12.59
CA LEU A 507 -8.74 35.19 13.64
C LEU A 507 -9.03 36.28 14.69
N GLU A 508 -8.39 36.08 15.86
CA GLU A 508 -8.04 37.01 16.95
C GLU A 508 -9.03 37.22 18.12
N GLY A 509 -8.50 37.09 19.34
CA GLY A 509 -9.06 37.68 20.56
C GLY A 509 -9.44 36.67 21.64
N GLY A 510 -8.53 36.42 22.59
CA GLY A 510 -8.76 35.52 23.70
C GLY A 510 -9.88 35.96 24.65
N LYS A 511 -10.66 34.97 25.11
CA LYS A 511 -11.35 34.94 26.42
C LYS A 511 -11.69 33.50 26.78
N ASN A 512 -11.25 33.08 27.96
CA ASN A 512 -11.49 31.77 28.55
C ASN A 512 -13.00 31.50 28.73
N VAL A 513 -13.48 30.41 28.15
CA VAL A 513 -14.73 29.76 28.52
C VAL A 513 -14.34 28.36 29.01
N GLU A 514 -14.49 28.11 30.31
CA GLU A 514 -14.23 26.81 30.91
C GLU A 514 -15.30 25.80 30.48
N ASP A 515 -14.94 24.91 29.54
CA ASP A 515 -15.69 23.70 29.23
C ASP A 515 -15.37 22.62 30.27
N LYS A 516 -16.40 22.17 31.00
CA LYS A 516 -16.29 21.20 32.11
C LYS A 516 -16.07 19.74 31.64
N THR A 517 -15.61 19.54 30.41
CA THR A 517 -15.18 18.23 29.90
C THR A 517 -13.66 18.10 29.74
N LEU A 518 -12.90 19.14 30.09
CA LEU A 518 -11.44 19.12 30.04
C LEU A 518 -10.85 18.58 31.35
N VAL A 519 -10.31 17.36 31.27
CA VAL A 519 -9.37 16.84 32.27
C VAL A 519 -8.09 17.67 32.18
N ASP A 520 -7.80 18.42 33.23
CA ASP A 520 -6.55 19.15 33.46
C ASP A 520 -5.33 18.22 33.27
N MET A 521 -4.65 18.36 32.13
CA MET A 521 -3.44 17.59 31.78
C MET A 521 -2.15 18.13 32.41
N THR A 522 -2.24 19.08 33.36
CA THR A 522 -1.07 19.66 34.02
C THR A 522 -0.63 18.97 35.30
N LYS A 523 -1.22 17.80 35.65
CA LYS A 523 -0.75 16.98 36.79
C LYS A 523 0.24 15.88 36.35
N LYS A 524 1.52 16.18 36.57
CA LYS A 524 2.72 15.31 36.65
C LYS A 524 2.62 13.84 36.21
N HIS A 525 3.36 13.59 35.12
CA HIS A 525 4.14 12.41 34.74
C HIS A 525 3.45 11.05 34.58
N ALA A 526 2.79 10.87 33.42
CA ALA A 526 2.78 9.59 32.73
C ALA A 526 3.53 9.74 31.40
N VAL A 527 4.38 8.78 31.03
CA VAL A 527 4.99 8.74 29.68
C VAL A 527 3.95 8.12 28.75
N VAL A 528 3.40 8.93 27.85
CA VAL A 528 2.25 8.58 27.01
C VAL A 528 2.73 8.10 25.64
N ALA A 529 2.09 7.07 25.08
CA ALA A 529 2.24 6.72 23.68
C ALA A 529 1.09 7.32 22.87
N GLU A 530 1.39 7.80 21.67
CA GLU A 530 0.43 8.45 20.80
C GLU A 530 0.56 7.87 19.40
N SER A 531 -0.49 7.17 18.96
CA SER A 531 -0.52 6.65 17.61
C SER A 531 -0.69 7.81 16.62
N SER A 532 0.35 8.01 15.82
CA SER A 532 0.45 9.07 14.82
C SER A 532 1.31 8.58 13.66
N LEU A 533 1.20 9.22 12.49
CA LEU A 533 2.08 8.91 11.38
C LEU A 533 3.51 9.38 11.72
N VAL A 534 4.44 8.43 11.85
CA VAL A 534 5.84 8.68 12.19
C VAL A 534 6.63 8.72 10.90
N LEU A 535 6.91 9.94 10.41
CA LEU A 535 7.67 10.19 9.18
C LEU A 535 9.17 9.83 9.30
N LYS A 536 9.70 9.84 10.53
CA LYS A 536 11.08 9.45 10.87
C LYS A 536 11.08 8.73 12.22
N GLY A 537 11.29 7.42 12.20
CA GLY A 537 11.32 6.57 13.39
C GLY A 537 12.03 5.25 13.13
N GLU A 538 12.36 4.53 14.18
CA GLU A 538 13.01 3.23 14.07
C GLU A 538 11.96 2.12 14.03
N LYS A 539 12.10 1.20 13.06
CA LYS A 539 11.25 0.03 12.94
C LYS A 539 11.74 -1.05 13.90
N HIS A 540 10.90 -1.39 14.88
CA HIS A 540 11.22 -2.40 15.89
C HIS A 540 10.08 -3.38 16.09
N ILE A 541 10.42 -4.64 16.31
CA ILE A 541 9.45 -5.61 16.84
C ILE A 541 9.11 -5.19 18.27
N SER A 542 7.84 -4.86 18.47
CA SER A 542 7.30 -4.39 19.75
C SER A 542 6.18 -5.32 20.20
N SER A 543 5.90 -5.31 21.50
CA SER A 543 4.78 -6.07 22.06
C SER A 543 3.67 -5.13 22.51
N VAL A 544 2.43 -5.45 22.16
CA VAL A 544 1.26 -4.64 22.42
C VAL A 544 0.28 -5.45 23.25
N ILE A 545 -0.17 -4.87 24.36
CA ILE A 545 -1.35 -5.32 25.10
C ILE A 545 -2.53 -4.47 24.63
N SER A 546 -3.62 -5.10 24.23
CA SER A 546 -4.91 -4.45 24.02
C SER A 546 -5.84 -4.85 25.16
N LEU A 547 -6.32 -3.85 25.90
CA LEU A 547 -7.36 -3.97 26.91
C LEU A 547 -8.64 -3.35 26.35
N SER A 548 -9.65 -4.19 26.08
CA SER A 548 -10.99 -3.77 25.67
C SER A 548 -11.86 -3.60 26.91
N ILE A 549 -12.54 -2.45 27.07
CA ILE A 549 -13.43 -2.15 28.19
C ILE A 549 -14.85 -1.97 27.63
N LYS A 550 -15.62 -3.05 27.60
CA LYS A 550 -16.90 -3.14 26.87
C LYS A 550 -17.97 -2.20 27.41
N ASN A 551 -17.91 -1.86 28.69
CA ASN A 551 -18.88 -0.99 29.36
C ASN A 551 -18.31 0.39 29.72
N TYR A 552 -17.26 0.88 29.03
CA TYR A 552 -16.58 2.14 29.39
C TYR A 552 -17.52 3.35 29.43
N GLY A 553 -18.51 3.43 28.52
CA GLY A 553 -19.52 4.48 28.50
C GLY A 553 -20.38 4.52 29.78
N ASP A 554 -20.70 3.35 30.32
CA ASP A 554 -21.59 3.17 31.46
C ASP A 554 -20.89 3.30 32.83
N LEU A 555 -19.54 3.31 32.84
CA LEU A 555 -18.76 3.41 34.07
C LEU A 555 -18.84 4.83 34.67
N LYS A 556 -19.10 4.88 35.98
CA LYS A 556 -19.05 6.09 36.80
C LYS A 556 -17.62 6.55 37.04
N GLU A 557 -17.49 7.81 37.45
CA GLU A 557 -16.21 8.50 37.65
C GLU A 557 -15.28 7.76 38.63
N HIS A 558 -15.80 7.18 39.70
CA HIS A 558 -15.02 6.37 40.64
C HIS A 558 -14.42 5.12 39.98
N ALA A 559 -15.19 4.39 39.16
CA ALA A 559 -14.69 3.21 38.45
C ALA A 559 -13.66 3.58 37.37
N LYS A 560 -13.89 4.69 36.65
CA LYS A 560 -12.92 5.25 35.69
C LYS A 560 -11.61 5.66 36.37
N GLY A 561 -11.68 6.29 37.54
CA GLY A 561 -10.49 6.67 38.31
C GLY A 561 -9.69 5.48 38.82
N GLU A 562 -10.33 4.42 39.32
CA GLU A 562 -9.64 3.20 39.76
C GLU A 562 -9.05 2.41 38.59
N LEU A 563 -9.76 2.34 37.47
CA LEU A 563 -9.25 1.76 36.22
C LEU A 563 -7.96 2.47 35.75
N GLN A 564 -7.96 3.80 35.74
CA GLN A 564 -6.76 4.58 35.41
C GLN A 564 -5.60 4.27 36.36
N LYS A 565 -5.83 4.19 37.68
CA LYS A 565 -4.80 3.81 38.65
C LYS A 565 -4.22 2.41 38.38
N ILE A 566 -5.07 1.44 38.04
CA ILE A 566 -4.64 0.08 37.71
C ILE A 566 -3.72 0.08 36.47
N ILE A 567 -4.09 0.84 35.44
CA ILE A 567 -3.37 0.92 34.16
C ILE A 567 -2.04 1.67 34.33
N TYR A 568 -2.05 2.87 34.93
CA TYR A 568 -0.83 3.65 35.18
C TYR A 568 0.12 2.97 36.20
N GLY A 569 -0.41 2.08 37.05
CA GLY A 569 0.42 1.23 37.89
C GLY A 569 1.39 0.29 37.13
N LEU A 570 1.26 0.17 35.80
CA LEU A 570 2.17 -0.56 34.94
C LEU A 570 3.42 0.23 34.52
N GLU A 571 3.53 1.52 34.82
CA GLU A 571 4.69 2.35 34.43
C GLU A 571 6.04 1.79 34.93
N SER A 572 6.02 1.12 36.09
CA SER A 572 7.19 0.40 36.64
C SER A 572 7.77 -0.65 35.68
N THR A 573 6.97 -1.16 34.74
CA THR A 573 7.37 -2.13 33.72
C THR A 573 7.86 -1.50 32.42
N LYS A 574 7.94 -0.16 32.36
CA LYS A 574 8.27 0.63 31.17
C LYS A 574 7.30 0.46 29.99
N GLY A 575 6.09 -0.03 30.24
CA GLY A 575 5.01 -0.03 29.27
C GLY A 575 4.41 1.36 29.11
N LEU A 576 4.13 1.76 27.87
CA LEU A 576 3.54 3.06 27.55
C LEU A 576 2.08 2.94 27.19
N VAL A 577 1.25 3.83 27.71
CA VAL A 577 -0.21 3.74 27.57
C VAL A 577 -0.69 4.66 26.46
N ASP A 578 -1.57 4.15 25.60
CA ASP A 578 -2.30 4.88 24.55
C ASP A 578 -3.81 4.60 24.71
N TRP A 579 -4.59 5.65 24.92
CA TRP A 579 -6.04 5.58 25.16
C TRP A 579 -6.81 5.87 23.88
N ARG A 580 -7.67 4.94 23.45
CA ARG A 580 -8.44 5.07 22.21
C ARG A 580 -9.87 4.58 22.41
N GLY A 581 -10.73 5.48 22.88
CA GLY A 581 -12.14 5.18 23.17
C GLY A 581 -12.27 4.09 24.23
N GLU A 582 -12.93 2.98 23.88
CA GLU A 582 -13.12 1.81 24.74
C GLU A 582 -11.89 0.88 24.82
N PHE A 583 -10.84 1.16 24.04
CA PHE A 583 -9.60 0.38 24.05
C PHE A 583 -8.45 1.14 24.71
N VAL A 584 -7.67 0.40 25.49
CA VAL A 584 -6.40 0.87 26.04
C VAL A 584 -5.28 -0.01 25.51
N PHE A 585 -4.30 0.62 24.87
CA PHE A 585 -3.12 -0.06 24.37
C PHE A 585 -1.94 0.19 25.31
N VAL A 586 -1.22 -0.88 25.68
CA VAL A 586 0.04 -0.78 26.41
C VAL A 586 1.17 -1.31 25.53
N LEU A 587 2.10 -0.43 25.19
CA LEU A 587 3.17 -0.70 24.23
C LEU A 587 4.52 -0.92 24.94
N TYR A 588 5.20 -1.99 24.55
CA TYR A 588 6.56 -2.33 24.95
C TYR A 588 7.46 -2.30 23.72
N SER A 589 8.14 -1.16 23.56
CA SER A 589 9.08 -0.92 22.47
C SER A 589 10.53 -0.93 22.98
N PRO A 590 11.50 -1.51 22.24
CA PRO A 590 12.92 -1.47 22.60
C PRO A 590 13.46 -0.07 22.89
N ILE A 591 12.91 0.96 22.21
CA ILE A 591 13.28 2.38 22.40
C ILE A 591 13.11 2.83 23.86
N VAL A 592 12.11 2.27 24.56
CA VAL A 592 11.77 2.65 25.94
C VAL A 592 12.22 1.62 26.94
N THR A 593 12.00 0.34 26.65
CA THR A 593 12.33 -0.75 27.57
C THR A 593 13.85 -0.98 27.66
N ARG A 594 14.58 -0.63 26.59
CA ARG A 594 16.01 -0.94 26.37
C ARG A 594 16.28 -2.44 26.39
N THR A 595 15.32 -3.24 25.94
CA THR A 595 15.46 -4.69 25.79
C THR A 595 14.65 -5.19 24.60
N TYR A 596 15.09 -6.30 24.01
CA TYR A 596 14.37 -7.03 22.98
C TYR A 596 13.43 -8.11 23.54
N LYS A 597 13.44 -8.33 24.87
CA LYS A 597 12.55 -9.30 25.54
C LYS A 597 11.20 -8.67 25.93
N ASN A 598 10.54 -8.01 24.99
CA ASN A 598 9.33 -7.25 25.25
C ASN A 598 8.08 -8.14 25.36
N GLU A 599 8.10 -9.33 24.77
CA GLU A 599 7.00 -10.28 24.76
C GLU A 599 6.71 -10.79 26.17
N ILE A 600 7.75 -11.19 26.90
CA ILE A 600 7.59 -11.67 28.28
C ILE A 600 7.15 -10.56 29.23
N LEU A 601 7.62 -9.32 29.01
CA LEU A 601 7.18 -8.15 29.78
C LEU A 601 5.69 -7.89 29.53
N ALA A 602 5.25 -7.88 28.28
CA ALA A 602 3.86 -7.69 27.92
C ALA A 602 2.96 -8.79 28.51
N VAL A 603 3.36 -10.06 28.44
CA VAL A 603 2.58 -11.17 29.02
C VAL A 603 2.51 -11.07 30.55
N LYS A 604 3.61 -10.74 31.23
CA LYS A 604 3.60 -10.53 32.70
C LYS A 604 2.69 -9.38 33.11
N SER A 605 2.75 -8.26 32.39
CA SER A 605 1.90 -7.10 32.64
C SER A 605 0.42 -7.40 32.35
N ALA A 606 0.12 -8.15 31.28
CA ALA A 606 -1.25 -8.58 30.97
C ALA A 606 -1.85 -9.48 32.06
N VAL A 607 -1.08 -10.44 32.57
CA VAL A 607 -1.51 -11.29 33.70
C VAL A 607 -1.67 -10.48 34.98
N SER A 608 -0.79 -9.51 35.24
CA SER A 608 -0.94 -8.58 36.37
C SER A 608 -2.20 -7.72 36.25
N LEU A 609 -2.52 -7.21 35.05
CA LEU A 609 -3.75 -6.46 34.79
C LEU A 609 -4.98 -7.31 35.05
N LEU A 610 -5.01 -8.54 34.52
CA LEU A 610 -6.10 -9.48 34.74
C LEU A 610 -6.36 -9.68 36.24
N GLY A 611 -5.30 -9.86 37.03
CA GLY A 611 -5.40 -10.01 38.49
C GLY A 611 -6.00 -8.79 39.17
N LYS A 612 -5.48 -7.59 38.90
CA LYS A 612 -5.94 -6.34 39.51
C LYS A 612 -7.39 -5.99 39.14
N LEU A 613 -7.76 -6.19 37.87
CA LEU A 613 -9.13 -5.94 37.40
C LEU A 613 -10.12 -6.95 38.00
N ARG A 614 -9.74 -8.22 38.16
CA ARG A 614 -10.55 -9.21 38.88
C ARG A 614 -10.69 -8.87 40.36
N GLU A 615 -9.64 -8.36 41.01
CA GLU A 615 -9.69 -7.93 42.40
C GLU A 615 -10.63 -6.74 42.58
N TYR A 616 -10.55 -5.75 41.68
CA TYR A 616 -11.49 -4.65 41.62
C TYR A 616 -12.94 -5.16 41.48
N ASN A 617 -13.19 -6.04 40.51
CA ASN A 617 -14.49 -6.64 40.29
C ASN A 617 -14.97 -7.50 41.45
N LYS A 618 -14.10 -7.96 42.37
CA LYS A 618 -14.54 -8.63 43.61
C LYS A 618 -14.94 -7.63 44.69
N LYS A 619 -14.23 -6.51 44.78
CA LYS A 619 -14.37 -5.51 45.85
C LYS A 619 -15.53 -4.54 45.64
N TYR A 620 -15.83 -4.17 44.41
CA TYR A 620 -16.82 -3.14 44.08
C TYR A 620 -18.09 -3.71 43.45
N LYS A 621 -19.24 -3.03 43.65
CA LYS A 621 -20.53 -3.43 43.07
C LYS A 621 -20.59 -3.16 41.57
N GLU A 622 -20.11 -2.00 41.16
CA GLU A 622 -19.91 -1.65 39.75
C GLU A 622 -18.76 -2.47 39.19
N LYS A 623 -19.04 -3.28 38.16
CA LYS A 623 -18.06 -4.17 37.53
C LYS A 623 -17.52 -3.54 36.26
N ILE A 624 -16.24 -3.73 36.02
CA ILE A 624 -15.57 -3.40 34.76
C ILE A 624 -15.65 -4.66 33.89
N ASP A 625 -16.34 -4.61 32.75
CA ASP A 625 -16.30 -5.68 31.76
C ASP A 625 -15.08 -5.45 30.86
N PHE A 626 -14.15 -6.39 30.89
CA PHE A 626 -12.87 -6.22 30.20
C PHE A 626 -12.39 -7.49 29.51
N SER A 627 -11.56 -7.31 28.50
CA SER A 627 -10.95 -8.40 27.74
C SER A 627 -9.51 -8.03 27.35
N ILE A 628 -8.57 -8.97 27.45
CA ILE A 628 -7.13 -8.69 27.30
C ILE A 628 -6.52 -9.55 26.18
N GLY A 629 -5.97 -8.88 25.18
CA GLY A 629 -5.21 -9.50 24.09
C GLY A 629 -3.76 -9.03 24.09
N VAL A 630 -2.83 -9.91 23.74
CA VAL A 630 -1.40 -9.59 23.61
C VAL A 630 -0.87 -10.09 22.28
N HIS A 631 -0.19 -9.21 21.56
CA HIS A 631 0.42 -9.51 20.27
C HIS A 631 1.82 -8.91 20.17
N SER A 632 2.67 -9.50 19.33
CA SER A 632 3.96 -8.91 18.95
C SER A 632 4.01 -8.76 17.45
N GLY A 633 4.33 -7.55 17.02
CA GLY A 633 4.42 -7.16 15.62
C GLY A 633 5.31 -5.93 15.47
N GLU A 634 5.46 -5.47 14.23
CA GLU A 634 6.36 -4.38 13.90
C GLU A 634 5.68 -3.01 14.13
N LEU A 635 6.39 -2.12 14.81
CA LEU A 635 5.99 -0.71 14.98
C LEU A 635 7.14 0.18 14.52
N ILE A 636 6.82 1.26 13.80
CA ILE A 636 7.74 2.37 13.57
C ILE A 636 7.51 3.35 14.71
N ALA A 637 8.52 3.56 15.55
CA ALA A 637 8.36 4.40 16.72
C ALA A 637 9.48 5.44 16.82
N SER A 638 9.13 6.63 17.30
CA SER A 638 10.06 7.71 17.59
C SER A 638 9.70 8.33 18.94
N LYS A 639 10.72 8.77 19.67
CA LYS A 639 10.53 9.43 20.97
C LYS A 639 10.69 10.93 20.80
N THR A 640 9.62 11.68 21.04
CA THR A 640 9.61 13.15 20.94
C THR A 640 8.87 13.74 22.14
N ASN A 641 9.44 14.76 22.81
CA ASN A 641 8.82 15.46 23.95
C ASN A 641 8.31 14.53 25.08
N ASN A 642 9.08 13.50 25.42
CA ASN A 642 8.73 12.51 26.43
C ASN A 642 7.43 11.72 26.16
N LYS A 643 6.99 11.70 24.89
CA LYS A 643 5.94 10.81 24.37
C LYS A 643 6.55 9.88 23.32
N LEU A 644 6.01 8.67 23.21
CA LEU A 644 6.35 7.76 22.11
C LEU A 644 5.32 7.96 21.00
N LYS A 645 5.74 8.53 19.88
CA LYS A 645 4.93 8.51 18.66
C LYS A 645 5.16 7.20 17.96
N TYR A 646 4.10 6.50 17.58
CA TYR A 646 4.23 5.23 16.89
C TYR A 646 3.22 5.06 15.76
N THR A 647 3.66 4.41 14.69
CA THR A 647 2.83 3.92 13.59
C THR A 647 2.90 2.40 13.59
N SER A 648 1.74 1.76 13.54
CA SER A 648 1.68 0.31 13.42
C SER A 648 1.95 -0.12 12.01
N VAL A 649 2.90 -1.04 11.82
CA VAL A 649 3.14 -1.66 10.52
C VAL A 649 2.19 -2.85 10.37
N GLY A 650 1.53 -2.92 9.22
CA GLY A 650 0.54 -3.95 8.92
C GLY A 650 -0.62 -3.97 9.91
N ASN A 651 -1.01 -5.18 10.34
CA ASN A 651 -2.17 -5.37 11.22
C ASN A 651 -1.80 -5.48 12.72
N THR A 652 -0.65 -4.99 13.16
CA THR A 652 -0.18 -5.20 14.55
C THR A 652 -1.19 -4.72 15.62
N ILE A 653 -1.69 -3.48 15.51
CA ILE A 653 -2.65 -2.93 16.49
C ILE A 653 -4.05 -3.50 16.28
N SER A 654 -4.51 -3.59 15.02
CA SER A 654 -5.83 -4.13 14.70
C SER A 654 -5.97 -5.61 15.06
N PHE A 655 -4.90 -6.40 14.94
CA PHE A 655 -4.87 -7.79 15.38
C PHE A 655 -4.84 -7.90 16.90
N ALA A 656 -4.06 -7.07 17.61
CA ALA A 656 -4.12 -7.01 19.07
C ALA A 656 -5.54 -6.70 19.58
N LYS A 657 -6.25 -5.78 18.90
CA LYS A 657 -7.66 -5.45 19.14
C LYS A 657 -8.58 -6.66 18.94
N ARG A 658 -8.47 -7.35 17.81
CA ARG A 658 -9.28 -8.55 17.52
C ARG A 658 -9.04 -9.68 18.54
N ILE A 659 -7.80 -9.84 19.01
CA ILE A 659 -7.46 -10.80 20.06
C ILE A 659 -8.16 -10.42 21.37
N SER A 660 -8.13 -9.14 21.77
CA SER A 660 -8.80 -8.70 23.00
C SER A 660 -10.31 -8.86 22.89
N ASP A 661 -10.95 -8.55 21.76
CA ASP A 661 -12.39 -8.76 21.58
C ASP A 661 -12.81 -10.24 21.70
N SER A 662 -11.92 -11.16 21.33
CA SER A 662 -12.13 -12.61 21.46
C SER A 662 -11.83 -13.13 22.88
N ALA A 663 -11.17 -12.34 23.72
CA ALA A 663 -10.65 -12.75 25.02
C ALA A 663 -11.65 -12.56 26.17
N ARG A 664 -12.66 -13.42 26.29
CA ARG A 664 -13.64 -13.35 27.40
C ARG A 664 -12.99 -13.60 28.78
N GLU A 665 -12.74 -12.53 29.54
CA GLU A 665 -12.17 -12.52 30.91
C GLU A 665 -10.85 -13.31 31.08
N LYS A 666 -10.07 -13.45 30.01
CA LYS A 666 -8.80 -14.17 30.00
C LYS A 666 -7.74 -13.39 29.23
N VAL A 667 -6.48 -13.80 29.34
CA VAL A 667 -5.38 -13.26 28.54
C VAL A 667 -5.16 -14.18 27.36
N LEU A 668 -5.48 -13.70 26.16
CA LEU A 668 -5.14 -14.38 24.91
C LEU A 668 -3.87 -13.79 24.30
N VAL A 669 -3.01 -14.67 23.79
CA VAL A 669 -1.78 -14.31 23.09
C VAL A 669 -1.80 -14.86 21.66
N SER A 670 -1.13 -14.16 20.75
CA SER A 670 -0.95 -14.64 19.38
C SER A 670 0.09 -15.77 19.27
N ASP A 671 0.10 -16.46 18.13
CA ASP A 671 1.09 -17.52 17.86
C ASP A 671 2.54 -16.99 17.84
N GLU A 672 2.74 -15.74 17.40
CA GLU A 672 4.06 -15.08 17.43
C GLU A 672 4.61 -14.95 18.86
N ILE A 673 3.76 -14.60 19.83
CA ILE A 673 4.13 -14.56 21.25
C ILE A 673 4.41 -15.98 21.77
N ARG A 674 3.55 -16.96 21.44
CA ARG A 674 3.72 -18.35 21.89
C ARG A 674 5.04 -18.93 21.40
N LYS A 675 5.37 -18.78 20.11
CA LYS A 675 6.60 -19.30 19.50
C LYS A 675 7.84 -18.77 20.21
N LYS A 676 7.85 -17.49 20.60
CA LYS A 676 8.97 -16.88 21.34
C LYS A 676 9.03 -17.29 22.81
N LEU A 677 7.90 -17.58 23.44
CA LEU A 677 7.81 -17.84 24.89
C LEU A 677 7.56 -19.31 25.26
N LEU A 678 7.80 -20.26 24.36
CA LEU A 678 7.56 -21.71 24.57
C LEU A 678 8.12 -22.26 25.89
N ARG A 679 9.27 -21.73 26.33
CA ARG A 679 9.96 -22.19 27.55
C ARG A 679 9.56 -21.43 28.82
N GLU A 680 8.92 -20.27 28.67
CA GLU A 680 8.65 -19.31 29.74
C GLU A 680 7.16 -19.23 30.10
N VAL A 681 6.26 -19.57 29.17
CA VAL A 681 4.81 -19.47 29.36
C VAL A 681 4.15 -20.79 28.96
N THR A 682 3.27 -21.29 29.84
CA THR A 682 2.39 -22.42 29.56
C THR A 682 1.08 -21.87 29.03
N VAL A 683 0.69 -22.32 27.84
CA VAL A 683 -0.51 -21.83 27.16
C VAL A 683 -1.47 -22.97 26.83
N GLY A 684 -2.77 -22.70 26.88
CA GLY A 684 -3.86 -23.56 26.43
C GLY A 684 -4.40 -23.12 25.07
N ASN A 685 -5.35 -23.88 24.52
CA ASN A 685 -6.03 -23.49 23.28
C ASN A 685 -6.96 -22.28 23.53
N GLY A 686 -6.74 -21.19 22.79
CA GLY A 686 -7.50 -19.95 22.88
C GLY A 686 -8.51 -19.73 21.74
N GLY A 687 -8.62 -20.67 20.79
CA GLY A 687 -9.42 -20.53 19.57
C GLY A 687 -8.60 -20.04 18.37
N SER A 688 -9.26 -19.51 17.35
CA SER A 688 -8.62 -18.93 16.17
C SER A 688 -9.34 -17.67 15.70
N ILE A 689 -8.60 -16.78 15.03
CA ILE A 689 -9.14 -15.61 14.34
C ILE A 689 -8.66 -15.71 12.88
N GLY A 690 -9.59 -16.05 11.98
CA GLY A 690 -9.23 -16.46 10.62
C GLY A 690 -8.35 -17.71 10.65
N GLU A 691 -7.22 -17.69 9.95
CA GLU A 691 -6.23 -18.78 9.91
C GLU A 691 -5.24 -18.76 11.09
N LYS A 692 -5.26 -17.71 11.92
CA LYS A 692 -4.31 -17.55 13.03
C LYS A 692 -4.86 -18.14 14.33
N ASN A 693 -4.09 -19.05 14.92
CA ASN A 693 -4.40 -19.65 16.21
C ASN A 693 -4.09 -18.69 17.37
N LEU A 694 -4.96 -18.72 18.38
CA LEU A 694 -4.82 -17.99 19.64
C LEU A 694 -4.56 -18.94 20.79
N PHE A 695 -3.88 -18.44 21.81
CA PHE A 695 -3.51 -19.25 22.97
C PHE A 695 -3.85 -18.53 24.26
N GLU A 696 -4.43 -19.26 25.20
CA GLU A 696 -4.75 -18.74 26.53
C GLU A 696 -3.55 -18.90 27.46
N VAL A 697 -3.16 -17.82 28.16
CA VAL A 697 -2.05 -17.89 29.12
C VAL A 697 -2.52 -18.55 30.41
N LEU A 698 -2.04 -19.78 30.67
CA LEU A 698 -2.40 -20.54 31.87
C LEU A 698 -1.43 -20.27 33.04
N LYS A 699 -0.13 -20.24 32.75
CA LYS A 699 0.91 -20.06 33.79
C LYS A 699 2.20 -19.50 33.23
N ILE A 700 2.81 -18.53 33.93
CA ILE A 700 4.16 -18.05 33.64
C ILE A 700 5.15 -18.83 34.52
N LYS A 701 6.20 -19.41 33.91
CA LYS A 701 7.26 -20.15 34.60
C LYS A 701 8.33 -19.15 35.05
N ASP A 702 8.38 -18.84 36.34
CA ASP A 702 9.34 -17.88 36.88
C ASP A 702 10.68 -18.53 37.24
N ARG A 703 11.58 -18.64 36.26
CA ARG A 703 12.94 -19.17 36.48
C ARG A 703 13.81 -18.29 37.39
N SER A 704 13.47 -17.01 37.57
CA SER A 704 14.24 -16.09 38.44
C SER A 704 14.04 -16.47 39.91
N ALA A 705 12.79 -16.75 40.29
CA ALA A 705 12.45 -17.27 41.61
C ALA A 705 13.09 -18.64 41.85
N ASP A 706 13.09 -19.52 40.84
CA ASP A 706 13.69 -20.85 40.93
C ASP A 706 15.22 -20.81 41.04
N GLN A 707 15.91 -19.91 40.31
CA GLN A 707 17.36 -19.70 40.45
C GLN A 707 17.74 -19.04 41.78
N ALA A 708 16.92 -18.14 42.32
CA ALA A 708 17.11 -17.57 43.65
C ALA A 708 16.95 -18.64 44.73
N LYS A 709 15.90 -19.48 44.63
CA LYS A 709 15.71 -20.67 45.48
C LYS A 709 16.84 -21.67 45.34
N LEU A 710 17.33 -21.92 44.13
CA LEU A 710 18.45 -22.83 43.88
C LEU A 710 19.75 -22.27 44.48
N LYS A 711 20.00 -20.96 44.35
CA LYS A 711 21.12 -20.28 45.02
C LYS A 711 21.00 -20.32 46.54
N GLU A 712 19.79 -20.18 47.08
CA GLU A 712 19.54 -20.28 48.51
C GLU A 712 19.72 -21.72 49.02
N LEU A 713 19.26 -22.72 48.26
CA LEU A 713 19.43 -24.14 48.57
C LEU A 713 20.90 -24.57 48.47
N LEU A 714 21.63 -24.11 47.44
CA LEU A 714 23.07 -24.34 47.31
C LEU A 714 23.88 -23.65 48.41
N LYS A 715 23.43 -22.48 48.90
CA LYS A 715 24.01 -21.86 50.10
C LYS A 715 23.74 -22.64 51.38
N ARG A 716 22.60 -23.33 51.49
CA ARG A 716 22.26 -24.17 52.66
C ARG A 716 22.90 -25.56 52.61
N SER A 717 23.25 -26.07 51.43
CA SER A 717 23.95 -27.36 51.27
C SER A 717 25.47 -27.25 51.29
N GLY A 718 26.02 -26.04 51.35
CA GLY A 718 27.45 -25.75 51.38
C GLY A 718 27.99 -25.40 52.78
N ASN A 719 27.25 -25.71 53.85
CA ASN A 719 27.69 -25.63 55.25
C ASN A 719 27.71 -27.03 55.88
#